data_AF-A0A8T3KXS7-F1
#
_entry.id   AF-A0A8T3KXS7-F1
#
_cell.length_a   1.000
_cell.length_b   1.000
_cell.length_c   1.000
_cell.angle_alpha   90.00
_cell.angle_beta   90.00
_cell.angle_gamma   90.00
#
_symmetry.space_group_name_H-M   'P 1'
#
loop_
_entity.id
_entity.type
_entity.pdbx_description
1 polymer ?
#
loop_
_entity_poly.entity_id
_entity_poly.type
_entity_poly.pdbx_seq_one_letter_code
_entity_poly.pdbx_strand_id
1 'polypeptide(L)'
;MENDNNDTEHQAIDQSLAHRALENLRMRLLDLTARNRLISFRHTKNASLRIIDELPNQLVETLLADTEMRFEAISEPTEEELIAAGYLEFDEETQQLVRLRNDPSAEEWAKHLGFATSYEVPEASGEGDSGKHSDTTIQTLLYPYEMEARLKSLLQSAESAIQEMGANILYLSFGFLEWYESSSSDKPRIAPLFLVPVRLHKGRLNKDTRTYEYTLSYSGEDIIPNLSLREKLRADFSMALPELDENTVPEDYFGEVQALIKDKQPRWRMRRYISMALLNFSKLLMYLDLDPDRWPEDANIVDHPVVSRGCFVNRRNMEEAKIISEAVREHFRHRPEETLGVVAMSAEQRLQIERAIETLAKDDTVFQERLDKDLTRRESLFVKNLENVQGDERDVIFISMTYGPQEPGGRVFQRFGPINSDVGWRRLNVLFTRSKKRMHIFSSMGSDDIVAGATSKRGVQALRDFLSFCETGILHKTERETGRGPDSDFEIAVMNALRDEGFECIPQVGVAGFFIDVAVVDPGNPGRYLMGVECDGATYHSAKSARDRDRLRQTILERLGWNIRRIWSTDWFKNPHGELRPIIRELHDLKSPVALVVEELVSEVDEIEEIIEEVEAKEAQVDLFAFDESSLKDKLIRFDREVIRRAFPETPENKRLLRPSMLEALLEFTPTSKVEFLETLPSYIRQATEAAEAGKYLEQVFDIINASMDEA
;
A
#
# COMPACT_ATOMS: atom_id res chain seq x y z
N MET A 1 -12.81 21.40 -35.38
CA MET A 1 -13.73 21.66 -34.25
C MET A 1 -14.62 20.47 -33.90
N GLU A 2 -14.43 19.28 -34.50
CA GLU A 2 -15.15 18.05 -34.13
C GLU A 2 -14.25 17.01 -33.42
N ASN A 3 -12.95 17.27 -33.21
CA ASN A 3 -12.03 16.31 -32.61
C ASN A 3 -11.69 16.57 -31.12
N ASP A 4 -11.89 17.78 -30.59
CA ASP A 4 -11.49 18.11 -29.19
C ASP A 4 -12.48 17.62 -28.12
N ASN A 5 -13.73 17.31 -28.49
CA ASN A 5 -14.77 16.89 -27.51
C ASN A 5 -14.69 15.39 -27.15
N ASN A 6 -14.06 14.55 -27.98
CA ASN A 6 -13.94 13.11 -27.69
C ASN A 6 -12.84 12.82 -26.66
N ASP A 7 -11.78 13.63 -26.60
CA ASP A 7 -10.64 13.40 -25.70
C ASP A 7 -10.96 13.79 -24.25
N THR A 8 -11.85 14.76 -24.03
CA THR A 8 -12.27 15.21 -22.68
C THR A 8 -13.30 14.28 -22.03
N GLU A 9 -14.21 13.67 -22.82
CA GLU A 9 -15.12 12.63 -22.32
C GLU A 9 -14.37 11.35 -21.95
N HIS A 10 -13.34 10.98 -22.70
CA HIS A 10 -12.52 9.79 -22.41
C HIS A 10 -11.69 9.93 -21.11
N GLN A 11 -11.07 11.09 -20.87
CA GLN A 11 -10.27 11.33 -19.65
C GLN A 11 -11.07 11.32 -18.34
N ALA A 12 -12.31 11.82 -18.35
CA ALA A 12 -13.15 11.88 -17.14
C ALA A 12 -13.82 10.54 -16.78
N ILE A 13 -14.15 9.72 -17.79
CA ILE A 13 -14.62 8.34 -17.61
C ILE A 13 -13.50 7.49 -16.98
N ASP A 14 -12.26 7.71 -17.39
CA ASP A 14 -11.06 7.01 -16.93
C ASP A 14 -10.73 7.31 -15.45
N GLN A 15 -10.79 8.56 -14.99
CA GLN A 15 -10.52 8.91 -13.58
C GLN A 15 -11.56 8.36 -12.57
N SER A 16 -12.84 8.25 -12.94
CA SER A 16 -13.86 7.64 -12.04
C SER A 16 -13.73 6.10 -12.00
N LEU A 17 -13.21 5.50 -13.08
CA LEU A 17 -12.88 4.08 -13.16
C LEU A 17 -11.67 3.75 -12.29
N ALA A 18 -10.65 4.61 -12.30
CA ALA A 18 -9.46 4.56 -11.45
C ALA A 18 -9.79 4.48 -9.95
N HIS A 19 -10.62 5.41 -9.47
CA HIS A 19 -11.01 5.50 -8.06
C HIS A 19 -11.81 4.26 -7.61
N ARG A 20 -12.74 3.79 -8.45
CA ARG A 20 -13.52 2.57 -8.21
C ARG A 20 -12.67 1.30 -8.28
N ALA A 21 -11.64 1.28 -9.13
CA ALA A 21 -10.77 0.14 -9.25
C ALA A 21 -9.74 0.09 -8.10
N LEU A 22 -9.34 1.23 -7.56
CA LEU A 22 -8.58 1.36 -6.32
C LEU A 22 -9.38 0.86 -5.11
N GLU A 23 -10.64 1.28 -4.94
CA GLU A 23 -11.52 0.73 -3.89
C GLU A 23 -11.73 -0.78 -4.04
N ASN A 24 -11.93 -1.27 -5.27
CA ASN A 24 -12.05 -2.71 -5.51
C ASN A 24 -10.73 -3.46 -5.26
N LEU A 25 -9.56 -2.87 -5.53
CA LEU A 25 -8.26 -3.44 -5.22
C LEU A 25 -8.02 -3.47 -3.70
N ARG A 26 -8.36 -2.38 -3.00
CA ARG A 26 -8.39 -2.28 -1.53
C ARG A 26 -9.27 -3.40 -0.95
N MET A 27 -10.47 -3.61 -1.48
CA MET A 27 -11.35 -4.70 -1.06
C MET A 27 -10.82 -6.10 -1.40
N ARG A 28 -10.05 -6.27 -2.49
CA ARG A 28 -9.41 -7.56 -2.85
C ARG A 28 -8.19 -7.91 -2.00
N LEU A 29 -7.57 -6.91 -1.36
CA LEU A 29 -6.54 -7.11 -0.35
C LEU A 29 -7.13 -7.67 0.95
N LEU A 30 -8.40 -7.36 1.26
CA LEU A 30 -9.13 -7.94 2.37
C LEU A 30 -9.70 -9.33 2.01
N ASP A 31 -9.14 -10.40 2.57
CA ASP A 31 -9.74 -11.73 2.45
C ASP A 31 -11.01 -11.80 3.32
N LEU A 32 -12.18 -11.53 2.73
CA LEU A 32 -13.46 -11.58 3.45
C LEU A 32 -14.08 -12.99 3.49
N THR A 33 -13.32 -14.01 3.08
CA THR A 33 -13.79 -15.40 3.09
C THR A 33 -13.66 -16.04 4.47
N ALA A 34 -14.32 -17.18 4.66
CA ALA A 34 -14.19 -18.00 5.88
C ALA A 34 -12.77 -18.56 6.11
N ARG A 35 -11.83 -18.39 5.17
CA ARG A 35 -10.42 -18.79 5.34
C ARG A 35 -9.65 -17.77 6.17
N ASN A 36 -10.11 -16.52 6.21
CA ASN A 36 -9.49 -15.48 7.02
C ASN A 36 -9.82 -15.70 8.50
N ARG A 37 -8.77 -15.77 9.34
CA ARG A 37 -8.90 -15.93 10.80
C ARG A 37 -9.56 -14.72 11.47
N LEU A 38 -9.54 -13.57 10.82
CA LEU A 38 -10.27 -12.37 11.26
C LEU A 38 -11.79 -12.48 11.01
N ILE A 39 -12.24 -13.40 10.15
CA ILE A 39 -13.66 -13.61 9.83
C ILE A 39 -14.21 -14.87 10.50
N SER A 40 -13.40 -15.92 10.50
CA SER A 40 -13.71 -17.23 11.08
C SER A 40 -12.50 -17.76 11.84
N PHE A 41 -12.27 -17.20 13.02
CA PHE A 41 -11.25 -17.60 13.96
C PHE A 41 -11.48 -19.03 14.46
N ARG A 42 -10.39 -19.79 14.54
CA ARG A 42 -10.37 -21.12 15.15
C ARG A 42 -9.24 -21.16 16.17
N HIS A 43 -9.57 -21.55 17.39
CA HIS A 43 -8.58 -21.84 18.42
C HIS A 43 -7.86 -23.15 18.07
N THR A 44 -6.59 -23.04 17.66
CA THR A 44 -5.74 -24.17 17.35
C THR A 44 -4.55 -24.19 18.32
N LYS A 45 -4.04 -25.39 18.62
CA LYS A 45 -2.94 -25.56 19.59
C LYS A 45 -1.67 -24.80 19.19
N ASN A 46 -1.37 -24.71 17.89
CA ASN A 46 -0.09 -24.16 17.41
C ASN A 46 -0.14 -22.67 17.06
N ALA A 47 -1.35 -22.07 16.96
CA ALA A 47 -1.51 -20.72 16.44
C ALA A 47 -2.39 -19.82 17.32
N SER A 48 -2.73 -20.29 18.53
CA SER A 48 -3.42 -19.50 19.54
C SER A 48 -3.20 -20.03 20.96
N LEU A 49 -3.20 -19.12 21.92
CA LEU A 49 -3.23 -19.40 23.36
C LEU A 49 -4.45 -18.70 23.96
N ARG A 50 -5.25 -19.42 24.75
CA ARG A 50 -6.44 -18.88 25.42
C ARG A 50 -6.09 -18.52 26.86
N ILE A 51 -6.66 -17.42 27.31
CA ILE A 51 -6.48 -16.88 28.66
C ILE A 51 -7.80 -17.05 29.42
N ILE A 52 -7.71 -17.23 30.74
CA ILE A 52 -8.84 -17.41 31.65
C ILE A 52 -8.69 -16.45 32.83
N ASP A 53 -9.80 -16.12 33.48
CA ASP A 53 -9.79 -15.41 34.77
C ASP A 53 -9.03 -14.08 34.75
N GLU A 54 -9.10 -13.32 33.65
CA GLU A 54 -8.46 -12.00 33.50
C GLU A 54 -9.49 -10.91 33.20
N LEU A 55 -9.21 -9.67 33.62
CA LEU A 55 -10.06 -8.51 33.32
C LEU A 55 -9.56 -7.78 32.06
N PRO A 56 -10.38 -7.65 30.99
CA PRO A 56 -9.98 -7.02 29.74
C PRO A 56 -9.35 -5.63 29.90
N ASN A 57 -10.01 -4.71 30.63
CA ASN A 57 -9.52 -3.34 30.82
C ASN A 57 -8.19 -3.31 31.57
N GLN A 58 -8.11 -4.01 32.71
CA GLN A 58 -6.89 -4.08 33.52
C GLN A 58 -5.71 -4.61 32.72
N LEU A 59 -5.92 -5.65 31.91
CA LEU A 59 -4.86 -6.26 31.12
C LEU A 59 -4.37 -5.31 30.02
N VAL A 60 -5.27 -4.59 29.34
CA VAL A 60 -4.88 -3.56 28.36
C VAL A 60 -4.17 -2.38 29.03
N GLU A 61 -4.70 -1.87 30.14
CA GLU A 61 -4.08 -0.78 30.91
C GLU A 61 -2.67 -1.14 31.40
N THR A 62 -2.48 -2.37 31.90
CA THR A 62 -1.17 -2.84 32.37
C THR A 62 -0.17 -2.95 31.21
N LEU A 63 -0.60 -3.45 30.04
CA LEU A 63 0.25 -3.53 28.86
C LEU A 63 0.62 -2.15 28.31
N LEU A 64 -0.32 -1.21 28.27
CA LEU A 64 -0.10 0.17 27.80
C LEU A 64 0.78 1.00 28.75
N ALA A 65 0.85 0.61 30.03
CA ALA A 65 1.78 1.18 31.00
C ALA A 65 3.22 0.63 30.88
N ASP A 66 3.59 0.05 29.73
CA ASP A 66 4.89 -0.59 29.45
C ASP A 66 5.31 -1.65 30.50
N THR A 67 4.33 -2.26 31.18
CA THR A 67 4.60 -3.29 32.18
C THR A 67 4.58 -4.68 31.53
N GLU A 68 5.69 -5.43 31.67
CA GLU A 68 5.75 -6.81 31.22
C GLU A 68 4.88 -7.71 32.09
N MET A 69 4.05 -8.53 31.44
CA MET A 69 3.18 -9.50 32.10
C MET A 69 3.66 -10.94 31.85
N ARG A 70 3.63 -11.80 32.85
CA ARG A 70 4.14 -13.17 32.79
C ARG A 70 3.01 -14.17 32.63
N PHE A 71 3.17 -15.17 31.75
CA PHE A 71 2.21 -16.27 31.66
C PHE A 71 2.37 -17.27 32.83
N GLU A 72 1.23 -17.64 33.42
CA GLU A 72 1.16 -18.63 34.50
C GLU A 72 0.33 -19.86 34.06
N ALA A 73 0.85 -21.04 34.39
CA ALA A 73 0.24 -22.33 34.06
C ALA A 73 -0.48 -22.90 35.29
N ILE A 74 -1.38 -23.86 35.07
CA ILE A 74 -1.90 -24.69 36.15
C ILE A 74 -0.78 -25.62 36.60
N SER A 75 -0.52 -25.70 37.91
CA SER A 75 0.48 -26.62 38.46
C SER A 75 0.10 -28.07 38.17
N GLU A 76 1.09 -28.89 37.80
CA GLU A 76 0.87 -30.33 37.65
C GLU A 76 0.61 -30.99 39.02
N PRO A 77 -0.32 -31.95 39.10
CA PRO A 77 -0.60 -32.66 40.35
C PRO A 77 0.61 -33.47 40.80
N THR A 78 0.95 -33.38 42.07
CA THR A 78 1.96 -34.25 42.69
C THR A 78 1.42 -35.67 42.87
N GLU A 79 2.31 -36.65 43.05
CA GLU A 79 1.90 -38.04 43.30
C GLU A 79 1.00 -38.16 44.55
N GLU A 80 1.28 -37.38 45.60
CA GLU A 80 0.47 -37.34 46.83
C GLU A 80 -0.94 -36.79 46.56
N GLU A 81 -1.05 -35.74 45.77
CA GLU A 81 -2.33 -35.13 45.40
C GLU A 81 -3.16 -36.05 44.48
N LEU A 82 -2.50 -36.79 43.57
CA LEU A 82 -3.16 -37.80 42.75
C LEU A 82 -3.70 -38.97 43.59
N ILE A 83 -3.00 -39.37 44.64
CA ILE A 83 -3.50 -40.38 45.59
C ILE A 83 -4.71 -39.83 46.35
N ALA A 84 -4.61 -38.63 46.90
CA ALA A 84 -5.70 -37.98 47.63
C ALA A 84 -6.97 -37.77 46.76
N ALA A 85 -6.78 -37.48 45.47
CA ALA A 85 -7.86 -37.31 44.50
C ALA A 85 -8.36 -38.64 43.88
N GLY A 86 -7.77 -39.78 44.26
CA GLY A 86 -8.22 -41.13 43.85
C GLY A 86 -7.82 -41.53 42.41
N TYR A 87 -6.76 -40.95 41.87
CA TYR A 87 -6.17 -41.31 40.58
C TYR A 87 -5.10 -42.40 40.71
N LEU A 88 -4.37 -42.37 41.82
CA LEU A 88 -3.36 -43.37 42.20
C LEU A 88 -3.78 -44.06 43.50
N GLU A 89 -3.48 -45.35 43.61
CA GLU A 89 -3.59 -46.09 44.86
C GLU A 89 -2.25 -46.74 45.17
N PHE A 90 -1.86 -46.70 46.43
CA PHE A 90 -0.68 -47.41 46.90
C PHE A 90 -1.08 -48.82 47.30
N ASP A 91 -0.64 -49.82 46.52
CA ASP A 91 -0.89 -51.22 46.84
C ASP A 91 0.14 -51.68 47.89
N GLU A 92 -0.33 -51.94 49.11
CA GLU A 92 0.49 -52.37 50.25
C GLU A 92 1.11 -53.77 50.05
N GLU A 93 0.53 -54.63 49.20
CA GLU A 93 1.05 -55.98 48.95
C GLU A 93 2.18 -55.98 47.91
N THR A 94 2.08 -55.15 46.88
CA THR A 94 3.09 -55.07 45.81
C THR A 94 4.13 -53.96 46.03
N GLN A 95 3.90 -53.06 47.00
CA GLN A 95 4.66 -51.82 47.20
C GLN A 95 4.76 -50.97 45.92
N GLN A 96 3.76 -51.07 45.05
CA GLN A 96 3.71 -50.36 43.78
C GLN A 96 2.53 -49.40 43.74
N LEU A 97 2.75 -48.26 43.08
CA LEU A 97 1.69 -47.32 42.75
C LEU A 97 0.87 -47.90 41.60
N VAL A 98 -0.39 -48.19 41.88
CA VAL A 98 -1.36 -48.68 40.89
C VAL A 98 -2.16 -47.49 40.37
N ARG A 99 -2.10 -47.26 39.06
CA ARG A 99 -2.93 -46.26 38.38
C ARG A 99 -4.36 -46.76 38.27
N LEU A 100 -5.27 -46.12 38.99
CA LEU A 100 -6.70 -46.42 38.93
C LEU A 100 -7.40 -45.71 37.77
N ARG A 101 -6.90 -44.52 37.39
CA ARG A 101 -7.45 -43.68 36.32
C ARG A 101 -6.34 -43.03 35.51
N ASN A 102 -6.69 -42.49 34.34
CA ASN A 102 -5.80 -41.62 33.58
C ASN A 102 -5.59 -40.31 34.35
N ASP A 103 -4.38 -39.76 34.27
CA ASP A 103 -4.03 -38.49 34.91
C ASP A 103 -4.98 -37.37 34.45
N PRO A 104 -5.39 -36.45 35.35
CA PRO A 104 -6.36 -35.41 35.03
C PRO A 104 -5.81 -34.43 34.00
N SER A 105 -6.66 -33.99 33.09
CA SER A 105 -6.34 -32.85 32.23
C SER A 105 -6.18 -31.57 33.06
N ALA A 106 -5.46 -30.58 32.54
CA ALA A 106 -5.27 -29.29 33.22
C ALA A 106 -6.62 -28.63 33.59
N GLU A 107 -7.68 -28.82 32.80
CA GLU A 107 -9.02 -28.33 33.11
C GLU A 107 -9.67 -29.06 34.29
N GLU A 108 -9.59 -30.39 34.33
CA GLU A 108 -10.14 -31.18 35.43
C GLU A 108 -9.40 -30.89 36.74
N TRP A 109 -8.08 -30.74 36.65
CA TRP A 109 -7.25 -30.40 37.80
C TRP A 109 -7.49 -28.98 38.30
N ALA A 110 -7.60 -28.01 37.38
CA ALA A 110 -7.98 -26.64 37.73
C ALA A 110 -9.35 -26.57 38.43
N LYS A 111 -10.34 -27.38 38.00
CA LYS A 111 -11.63 -27.50 38.70
C LYS A 111 -11.47 -28.06 40.11
N HIS A 112 -10.61 -29.06 40.31
CA HIS A 112 -10.32 -29.63 41.62
C HIS A 112 -9.68 -28.61 42.56
N LEU A 113 -8.75 -27.80 42.04
CA LEU A 113 -8.06 -26.73 42.77
C LEU A 113 -8.94 -25.47 42.98
N GLY A 114 -10.14 -25.43 42.42
CA GLY A 114 -11.08 -24.31 42.56
C GLY A 114 -10.81 -23.11 41.64
N PHE A 115 -10.00 -23.27 40.59
CA PHE A 115 -9.78 -22.23 39.59
C PHE A 115 -10.98 -22.04 38.67
N ALA A 116 -11.16 -20.81 38.17
CA ALA A 116 -12.12 -20.52 37.11
C ALA A 116 -11.66 -21.20 35.81
N THR A 117 -12.44 -22.16 35.31
CA THR A 117 -12.11 -22.93 34.11
C THR A 117 -12.88 -22.48 32.87
N SER A 118 -13.69 -21.43 33.02
CA SER A 118 -14.41 -20.80 31.91
C SER A 118 -13.44 -19.93 31.10
N TYR A 119 -13.55 -20.03 29.77
CA TYR A 119 -12.88 -19.10 28.86
C TYR A 119 -13.68 -17.81 28.61
N GLU A 120 -14.96 -17.74 29.03
CA GLU A 120 -15.65 -16.46 29.18
C GLU A 120 -15.07 -15.77 30.42
N VAL A 121 -14.35 -14.67 30.20
CA VAL A 121 -13.69 -13.93 31.27
C VAL A 121 -14.71 -13.07 32.05
N PRO A 122 -14.47 -12.82 33.35
CA PRO A 122 -15.43 -12.12 34.20
C PRO A 122 -15.67 -10.67 33.76
N GLU A 123 -16.79 -10.10 34.23
CA GLU A 123 -17.02 -8.65 34.26
C GLU A 123 -16.55 -8.11 35.60
N ALA A 124 -15.99 -6.90 35.63
CA ALA A 124 -15.62 -6.26 36.88
C ALA A 124 -16.90 -5.99 37.72
N SER A 125 -17.15 -6.79 38.74
CA SER A 125 -18.22 -6.54 39.70
C SER A 125 -17.79 -5.39 40.62
N GLY A 126 -18.56 -4.30 40.64
CA GLY A 126 -18.26 -3.04 41.32
C GLY A 126 -18.04 -3.08 42.84
N GLU A 127 -18.05 -4.25 43.48
CA GLU A 127 -17.76 -4.42 44.90
C GLU A 127 -17.04 -5.78 45.13
N GLY A 128 -15.72 -5.75 45.37
CA GLY A 128 -15.07 -6.79 46.20
C GLY A 128 -13.86 -7.57 45.70
N ASP A 129 -13.31 -7.36 44.50
CA ASP A 129 -12.16 -8.17 44.01
C ASP A 129 -10.79 -7.45 44.09
N SER A 130 -10.61 -6.67 45.15
CA SER A 130 -9.42 -5.83 45.35
C SER A 130 -8.19 -6.67 45.69
N GLY A 131 -7.53 -7.20 44.65
CA GLY A 131 -6.15 -7.71 44.74
C GLY A 131 -5.82 -8.87 43.81
N LYS A 132 -6.82 -9.67 43.39
CA LYS A 132 -6.57 -10.87 42.57
C LYS A 132 -6.15 -10.52 41.14
N HIS A 133 -6.82 -9.53 40.56
CA HIS A 133 -6.58 -9.02 39.20
C HIS A 133 -5.80 -7.70 39.27
N SER A 134 -4.68 -7.70 39.99
CA SER A 134 -3.78 -6.54 40.06
C SER A 134 -2.31 -6.94 39.98
N ASP A 135 -2.04 -8.23 39.82
CA ASP A 135 -0.72 -8.74 39.57
C ASP A 135 -0.39 -8.63 38.07
N THR A 136 0.86 -8.95 37.73
CA THR A 136 1.33 -8.96 36.35
C THR A 136 1.32 -10.37 35.77
N THR A 137 0.46 -11.25 36.27
CA THR A 137 0.37 -12.62 35.78
C THR A 137 -0.80 -12.77 34.81
N ILE A 138 -0.67 -13.67 33.84
CA ILE A 138 -1.70 -14.00 32.85
C ILE A 138 -2.00 -15.48 32.99
N GLN A 139 -3.17 -15.81 33.55
CA GLN A 139 -3.54 -17.19 33.82
C GLN A 139 -3.95 -17.96 32.55
N THR A 140 -3.42 -19.16 32.40
CA THR A 140 -3.81 -20.11 31.34
C THR A 140 -4.31 -21.43 31.90
N LEU A 141 -5.17 -22.11 31.13
CA LEU A 141 -5.71 -23.43 31.49
C LEU A 141 -4.86 -24.57 30.88
N LEU A 142 -3.55 -24.52 31.08
CA LEU A 142 -2.58 -25.47 30.54
C LEU A 142 -1.56 -25.84 31.60
N TYR A 143 -1.02 -27.06 31.52
CA TYR A 143 0.16 -27.44 32.29
C TYR A 143 1.42 -26.75 31.73
N PRO A 144 2.50 -26.63 32.52
CA PRO A 144 3.67 -25.83 32.15
C PRO A 144 4.29 -26.24 30.81
N TYR A 145 4.45 -27.55 30.56
CA TYR A 145 5.05 -28.04 29.31
C TYR A 145 4.16 -27.73 28.09
N GLU A 146 2.85 -27.91 28.23
CA GLU A 146 1.90 -27.60 27.15
C GLU A 146 1.86 -26.10 26.86
N MET A 147 1.89 -25.26 27.91
CA MET A 147 1.93 -23.81 27.78
C MET A 147 3.21 -23.36 27.06
N GLU A 148 4.39 -23.83 27.52
CA GLU A 148 5.67 -23.52 26.87
C GLU A 148 5.66 -23.94 25.40
N ALA A 149 5.19 -25.14 25.08
CA ALA A 149 5.17 -25.61 23.69
C ALA A 149 4.36 -24.68 22.77
N ARG A 150 3.23 -24.16 23.25
CA ARG A 150 2.39 -23.22 22.49
C ARG A 150 3.04 -21.84 22.39
N LEU A 151 3.55 -21.31 23.50
CA LEU A 151 4.22 -20.01 23.55
C LEU A 151 5.47 -19.99 22.66
N LYS A 152 6.27 -21.06 22.70
CA LYS A 152 7.44 -21.24 21.81
C LYS A 152 7.04 -21.24 20.34
N SER A 153 5.96 -21.94 19.97
CA SER A 153 5.46 -21.99 18.59
C SER A 153 4.98 -20.60 18.11
N LEU A 154 4.28 -19.87 18.98
CA LEU A 154 3.82 -18.51 18.70
C LEU A 154 5.00 -17.55 18.56
N LEU A 155 5.98 -17.62 19.47
CA LEU A 155 7.19 -16.80 19.44
C LEU A 155 7.96 -17.01 18.13
N GLN A 156 8.30 -18.27 17.80
CA GLN A 156 9.04 -18.58 16.58
C GLN A 156 8.31 -18.08 15.33
N SER A 157 6.99 -18.28 15.26
CA SER A 157 6.21 -17.84 14.09
C SER A 157 6.13 -16.32 13.98
N ALA A 158 6.02 -15.61 15.11
CA ALA A 158 6.01 -14.15 15.16
C ALA A 158 7.38 -13.57 14.79
N GLU A 159 8.47 -14.09 15.35
CA GLU A 159 9.84 -13.70 15.01
C GLU A 159 10.14 -13.98 13.53
N SER A 160 9.75 -15.15 13.01
CA SER A 160 9.89 -15.46 11.59
C SER A 160 9.09 -14.49 10.72
N ALA A 161 7.87 -14.11 11.11
CA ALA A 161 7.08 -13.14 10.35
C ALA A 161 7.69 -11.73 10.36
N ILE A 162 8.26 -11.29 11.49
CA ILE A 162 8.98 -10.02 11.57
C ILE A 162 10.24 -10.07 10.70
N GLN A 163 11.00 -11.17 10.74
CA GLN A 163 12.19 -11.37 9.92
C GLN A 163 11.86 -11.46 8.41
N GLU A 164 10.80 -12.17 8.04
CA GLU A 164 10.42 -12.44 6.65
C GLU A 164 9.57 -11.33 6.00
N MET A 165 8.71 -10.66 6.77
CA MET A 165 7.70 -9.71 6.28
C MET A 165 7.83 -8.31 6.89
N GLY A 166 8.69 -8.11 7.89
CA GLY A 166 8.83 -6.83 8.59
C GLY A 166 7.60 -6.41 9.41
N ALA A 167 6.62 -7.29 9.58
CA ALA A 167 5.34 -6.97 10.19
C ALA A 167 5.11 -7.79 11.46
N ASN A 168 4.64 -7.13 12.52
CA ASN A 168 4.15 -7.84 13.69
C ASN A 168 2.79 -8.49 13.39
N ILE A 169 2.74 -9.81 13.54
CA ILE A 169 1.52 -10.59 13.34
C ILE A 169 0.97 -11.15 14.65
N LEU A 170 1.58 -10.85 15.81
CA LEU A 170 1.16 -11.37 17.09
C LEU A 170 0.26 -10.36 17.81
N TYR A 171 -0.99 -10.77 18.03
CA TYR A 171 -2.01 -9.94 18.66
C TYR A 171 -2.62 -10.64 19.85
N LEU A 172 -2.93 -9.85 20.87
CA LEU A 172 -3.82 -10.22 21.94
C LEU A 172 -5.23 -9.75 21.58
N SER A 173 -6.13 -10.70 21.32
CA SER A 173 -7.52 -10.43 20.95
C SER A 173 -8.41 -10.42 22.18
N PHE A 174 -9.20 -9.37 22.32
CA PHE A 174 -10.20 -9.17 23.36
C PHE A 174 -11.59 -9.14 22.74
N GLY A 175 -12.47 -10.00 23.24
CA GLY A 175 -13.83 -10.10 22.76
C GLY A 175 -13.92 -10.73 21.36
N PHE A 176 -14.97 -11.51 21.16
CA PHE A 176 -15.22 -12.22 19.94
C PHE A 176 -16.69 -12.13 19.57
N LEU A 177 -16.98 -11.85 18.30
CA LEU A 177 -18.32 -11.91 17.78
C LEU A 177 -18.63 -13.33 17.30
N GLU A 178 -19.62 -13.97 17.91
CA GLU A 178 -20.25 -15.17 17.38
C GLU A 178 -21.39 -14.77 16.44
N TRP A 179 -21.20 -14.99 15.14
CA TRP A 179 -22.10 -14.57 14.07
C TRP A 179 -22.41 -15.69 13.07
N TYR A 180 -23.45 -15.48 12.26
CA TYR A 180 -23.94 -16.45 11.29
C TYR A 180 -24.01 -15.79 9.90
N GLU A 181 -23.54 -16.50 8.87
CA GLU A 181 -23.45 -15.96 7.50
C GLU A 181 -24.82 -15.72 6.85
N SER A 182 -25.85 -16.44 7.30
CA SER A 182 -27.24 -16.20 6.89
C SER A 182 -28.20 -16.62 8.00
N SER A 183 -29.44 -16.17 7.90
CA SER A 183 -30.53 -16.59 8.80
C SER A 183 -30.78 -18.10 8.77
N SER A 184 -30.46 -18.76 7.65
CA SER A 184 -30.61 -20.21 7.43
C SER A 184 -29.35 -21.03 7.74
N SER A 185 -28.22 -20.38 8.06
CA SER A 185 -26.97 -21.09 8.35
C SER A 185 -26.95 -21.59 9.79
N ASP A 186 -26.53 -22.83 9.99
CA ASP A 186 -26.39 -23.44 11.33
C ASP A 186 -24.94 -23.45 11.83
N LYS A 187 -24.00 -22.93 11.04
CA LYS A 187 -22.58 -22.91 11.40
C LYS A 187 -22.22 -21.56 12.02
N PRO A 188 -21.98 -21.47 13.35
CA PRO A 188 -21.47 -20.26 13.96
C PRO A 188 -20.05 -19.98 13.49
N ARG A 189 -19.76 -18.70 13.24
CA ARG A 189 -18.42 -18.17 13.02
C ARG A 189 -18.06 -17.28 14.18
N ILE A 190 -16.78 -17.29 14.52
CA ILE A 190 -16.25 -16.50 15.63
C ILE A 190 -15.20 -15.56 15.03
N ALA A 191 -15.25 -14.28 15.34
CA ALA A 191 -14.29 -13.29 14.85
C ALA A 191 -13.81 -12.41 16.00
N PRO A 192 -12.49 -12.15 16.15
CA PRO A 192 -12.00 -11.29 17.22
C PRO A 192 -12.45 -9.84 17.00
N LEU A 193 -12.55 -9.05 18.07
CA LEU A 193 -13.13 -7.70 18.00
C LEU A 193 -12.11 -6.59 18.24
N PHE A 194 -11.40 -6.65 19.37
CA PHE A 194 -10.44 -5.64 19.82
C PHE A 194 -9.04 -6.25 19.84
N LEU A 195 -8.09 -5.68 19.10
CA LEU A 195 -6.80 -6.33 18.82
C LEU A 195 -5.65 -5.45 19.29
N VAL A 196 -4.91 -5.94 20.27
CA VAL A 196 -3.73 -5.26 20.81
C VAL A 196 -2.47 -5.94 20.28
N PRO A 197 -1.59 -5.24 19.55
CA PRO A 197 -0.35 -5.82 19.05
C PRO A 197 0.67 -5.97 20.18
N VAL A 198 1.20 -7.18 20.34
CA VAL A 198 2.04 -7.57 21.49
C VAL A 198 3.34 -8.23 21.05
N ARG A 199 4.36 -8.20 21.92
CA ARG A 199 5.61 -8.94 21.75
C ARG A 199 5.76 -9.97 22.86
N LEU A 200 6.21 -11.15 22.46
CA LEU A 200 6.46 -12.26 23.38
C LEU A 200 7.97 -12.38 23.59
N HIS A 201 8.40 -12.53 24.84
CA HIS A 201 9.80 -12.65 25.21
C HIS A 201 10.03 -13.97 25.93
N LYS A 202 11.16 -14.61 25.62
CA LYS A 202 11.60 -15.81 26.31
C LYS A 202 12.53 -15.46 27.46
N GLY A 203 12.11 -15.79 28.67
CA GLY A 203 12.82 -15.57 29.92
C GLY A 203 13.71 -16.75 30.35
N ARG A 204 13.90 -16.86 31.67
CA ARG A 204 14.80 -17.85 32.29
C ARG A 204 14.11 -19.22 32.43
N LEU A 205 14.92 -20.25 32.61
CA LEU A 205 14.42 -21.59 32.93
C LEU A 205 13.94 -21.63 34.38
N ASN A 206 12.68 -21.96 34.59
CA ASN A 206 12.12 -22.24 35.91
C ASN A 206 12.58 -23.65 36.35
N LYS A 207 13.21 -23.74 37.53
CA LYS A 207 13.81 -24.99 38.02
C LYS A 207 12.77 -26.00 38.50
N ASP A 208 11.62 -25.52 38.96
CA ASP A 208 10.58 -26.35 39.56
C ASP A 208 9.74 -27.01 38.46
N THR A 209 9.31 -26.23 37.47
CA THR A 209 8.53 -26.74 36.34
C THR A 209 9.39 -27.28 35.19
N ARG A 210 10.70 -27.01 35.20
CA ARG A 210 11.66 -27.34 34.11
C ARG A 210 11.26 -26.76 32.75
N THR A 211 10.53 -25.65 32.75
CA THR A 211 10.08 -24.93 31.55
C THR A 211 10.62 -23.51 31.51
N TYR A 212 10.71 -22.91 30.34
CA TYR A 212 11.11 -21.50 30.21
C TYR A 212 9.94 -20.57 30.54
N GLU A 213 10.23 -19.50 31.27
CA GLU A 213 9.28 -18.43 31.54
C GLU A 213 9.10 -17.57 30.29
N TYR A 214 7.89 -17.06 30.06
CA TYR A 214 7.59 -16.18 28.94
C TYR A 214 6.87 -14.93 29.46
N THR A 215 7.29 -13.77 28.97
CA THR A 215 6.65 -12.48 29.27
C THR A 215 6.08 -11.85 28.02
N LEU A 216 5.01 -11.08 28.20
CA LEU A 216 4.29 -10.35 27.17
C LEU A 216 4.48 -8.86 27.42
N SER A 217 4.82 -8.11 26.37
CA SER A 217 4.87 -6.65 26.39
C SER A 217 4.02 -6.07 25.27
N TYR A 218 3.61 -4.82 25.42
CA TYR A 218 3.07 -4.06 24.28
C TYR A 218 4.15 -3.90 23.20
N SER A 219 3.73 -3.91 21.93
CA SER A 219 4.65 -3.77 20.81
C SER A 219 5.02 -2.32 20.47
N GLY A 220 4.19 -1.36 20.92
CA GLY A 220 4.27 0.05 20.54
C GLY A 220 3.46 0.42 19.30
N GLU A 221 2.82 -0.56 18.63
CA GLU A 221 1.96 -0.34 17.45
C GLU A 221 0.51 -0.07 17.85
N ASP A 222 -0.24 0.66 17.03
CA ASP A 222 -1.62 1.05 17.34
C ASP A 222 -2.55 -0.14 17.61
N ILE A 223 -3.44 0.05 18.59
CA ILE A 223 -4.56 -0.87 18.83
C ILE A 223 -5.56 -0.71 17.69
N ILE A 224 -5.93 -1.82 17.07
CA ILE A 224 -6.79 -1.80 15.89
C ILE A 224 -8.08 -2.62 16.10
N PRO A 225 -9.21 -2.20 15.53
CA PRO A 225 -10.38 -3.06 15.46
C PRO A 225 -10.16 -4.15 14.41
N ASN A 226 -11.04 -5.14 14.38
CA ASN A 226 -11.04 -6.10 13.29
C ASN A 226 -11.67 -5.49 12.01
N LEU A 227 -10.83 -4.85 11.19
CA LEU A 227 -11.26 -4.20 9.94
C LEU A 227 -11.89 -5.19 8.94
N SER A 228 -11.35 -6.41 8.82
CA SER A 228 -11.92 -7.43 7.92
C SER A 228 -13.36 -7.77 8.32
N LEU A 229 -13.61 -7.92 9.63
CA LEU A 229 -14.95 -8.16 10.14
C LEU A 229 -15.84 -6.95 9.93
N ARG A 230 -15.35 -5.74 10.20
CA ARG A 230 -16.09 -4.49 9.97
C ARG A 230 -16.59 -4.40 8.53
N GLU A 231 -15.71 -4.59 7.55
CA GLU A 231 -16.11 -4.52 6.15
C GLU A 231 -17.04 -5.69 5.75
N LYS A 232 -16.83 -6.90 6.29
CA LYS A 232 -17.75 -8.02 6.07
C LYS A 232 -19.15 -7.74 6.60
N LEU A 233 -19.25 -7.18 7.80
CA LEU A 233 -20.52 -6.82 8.42
C LEU A 233 -21.21 -5.65 7.71
N ARG A 234 -20.42 -4.69 7.23
CA ARG A 234 -20.91 -3.56 6.43
C ARG A 234 -21.48 -4.06 5.10
N ALA A 235 -20.73 -4.88 4.37
CA ALA A 235 -21.10 -5.38 3.05
C ALA A 235 -22.30 -6.34 3.09
N ASP A 236 -22.29 -7.33 4.01
CA ASP A 236 -23.31 -8.39 4.00
C ASP A 236 -24.53 -8.07 4.86
N PHE A 237 -24.37 -7.23 5.90
CA PHE A 237 -25.42 -6.99 6.91
C PHE A 237 -25.73 -5.51 7.15
N SER A 238 -25.10 -4.58 6.44
CA SER A 238 -25.25 -3.13 6.65
C SER A 238 -25.05 -2.74 8.13
N MET A 239 -24.06 -3.37 8.76
CA MET A 239 -23.65 -3.10 10.14
C MET A 239 -22.22 -2.57 10.16
N ALA A 240 -22.04 -1.34 10.61
CA ALA A 240 -20.73 -0.79 10.90
C ALA A 240 -20.39 -1.10 12.36
N LEU A 241 -19.26 -1.79 12.59
CA LEU A 241 -18.69 -1.88 13.93
C LEU A 241 -18.23 -0.49 14.38
N PRO A 242 -18.25 -0.18 15.69
CA PRO A 242 -17.71 1.07 16.21
C PRO A 242 -16.23 1.22 15.89
N GLU A 243 -15.74 2.46 15.87
CA GLU A 243 -14.32 2.75 15.72
C GLU A 243 -13.63 2.69 17.09
N LEU A 244 -12.32 2.45 17.09
CA LEU A 244 -11.49 2.56 18.29
C LEU A 244 -10.74 3.89 18.20
N ASP A 245 -10.82 4.69 19.26
CA ASP A 245 -9.90 5.79 19.51
C ASP A 245 -8.81 5.38 20.51
N GLU A 246 -7.81 6.24 20.70
CA GLU A 246 -6.67 5.99 21.61
C GLU A 246 -7.09 5.78 23.08
N ASN A 247 -8.30 6.20 23.47
CA ASN A 247 -8.80 6.10 24.83
C ASN A 247 -9.84 4.97 25.00
N THR A 248 -10.15 4.24 23.93
CA THR A 248 -11.22 3.24 23.94
C THR A 248 -10.76 2.00 24.70
N VAL A 249 -11.42 1.72 25.83
CA VAL A 249 -11.16 0.51 26.62
C VAL A 249 -12.01 -0.68 26.13
N PRO A 250 -11.54 -1.93 26.29
CA PRO A 250 -12.25 -3.11 25.82
C PRO A 250 -13.71 -3.21 26.26
N GLU A 251 -14.02 -2.94 27.53
CA GLU A 251 -15.38 -3.09 28.07
C GLU A 251 -16.39 -2.11 27.44
N ASP A 252 -15.97 -0.88 27.18
CA ASP A 252 -16.83 0.12 26.54
C ASP A 252 -17.15 -0.31 25.10
N TYR A 253 -16.12 -0.75 24.37
CA TYR A 253 -16.28 -1.28 23.03
C TYR A 253 -17.17 -2.53 22.99
N PHE A 254 -17.05 -3.42 23.99
CA PHE A 254 -17.93 -4.59 24.12
C PHE A 254 -19.39 -4.19 24.30
N GLY A 255 -19.66 -3.17 25.13
CA GLY A 255 -21.00 -2.62 25.34
C GLY A 255 -21.62 -2.08 24.04
N GLU A 256 -20.85 -1.32 23.26
CA GLU A 256 -21.30 -0.77 21.98
C GLU A 256 -21.61 -1.86 20.95
N VAL A 257 -20.70 -2.83 20.79
CA VAL A 257 -20.92 -3.96 19.88
C VAL A 257 -22.13 -4.79 20.33
N GLN A 258 -22.30 -5.00 21.63
CA GLN A 258 -23.45 -5.75 22.17
C GLN A 258 -24.78 -5.03 21.92
N ALA A 259 -24.82 -3.70 22.06
CA ALA A 259 -25.98 -2.89 21.73
C ALA A 259 -26.34 -2.99 20.24
N LEU A 260 -25.32 -2.89 19.37
CA LEU A 260 -25.48 -2.99 17.92
C LEU A 260 -26.08 -4.33 17.47
N ILE A 261 -25.56 -5.45 18.00
CA ILE A 261 -26.05 -6.79 17.60
C ILE A 261 -27.43 -7.10 18.18
N LYS A 262 -27.77 -6.58 19.36
CA LYS A 262 -29.07 -6.85 19.99
C LYS A 262 -30.22 -6.25 19.19
N ASP A 263 -30.00 -5.09 18.58
CA ASP A 263 -30.98 -4.39 17.75
C ASP A 263 -31.16 -5.07 16.38
N LYS A 264 -30.06 -5.45 15.73
CA LYS A 264 -30.08 -5.90 14.32
C LYS A 264 -30.03 -7.42 14.11
N GLN A 265 -29.40 -8.18 15.02
CA GLN A 265 -29.13 -9.62 14.86
C GLN A 265 -29.29 -10.40 16.19
N PRO A 266 -30.52 -10.73 16.62
CA PRO A 266 -30.78 -11.29 17.95
C PRO A 266 -30.20 -12.70 18.19
N ARG A 267 -29.79 -13.42 17.13
CA ARG A 267 -29.12 -14.73 17.23
C ARG A 267 -27.63 -14.59 17.57
N TRP A 268 -27.02 -13.45 17.27
CA TRP A 268 -25.59 -13.26 17.45
C TRP A 268 -25.27 -13.00 18.91
N ARG A 269 -24.05 -13.33 19.31
CA ARG A 269 -23.59 -13.19 20.69
C ARG A 269 -22.19 -12.61 20.71
N MET A 270 -21.97 -11.66 21.62
CA MET A 270 -20.63 -11.23 21.98
C MET A 270 -20.10 -12.22 23.02
N ARG A 271 -18.90 -12.74 22.78
CA ARG A 271 -18.16 -13.69 23.61
C ARG A 271 -16.98 -12.97 24.23
N ARG A 272 -16.84 -13.04 25.55
CA ARG A 272 -15.79 -12.38 26.32
C ARG A 272 -14.55 -13.27 26.38
N TYR A 273 -14.06 -13.72 25.22
CA TYR A 273 -12.84 -14.53 25.16
C TYR A 273 -11.62 -13.61 25.04
N ILE A 274 -10.55 -13.96 25.74
CA ILE A 274 -9.22 -13.39 25.52
C ILE A 274 -8.35 -14.48 24.88
N SER A 275 -7.69 -14.15 23.77
CA SER A 275 -6.82 -15.10 23.08
C SER A 275 -5.66 -14.42 22.39
N MET A 276 -4.44 -14.87 22.65
CA MET A 276 -3.26 -14.48 21.91
C MET A 276 -3.17 -15.33 20.64
N ALA A 277 -2.95 -14.70 19.48
CA ALA A 277 -2.94 -15.40 18.20
C ALA A 277 -2.12 -14.68 17.12
N LEU A 278 -1.72 -15.47 16.13
CA LEU A 278 -1.09 -14.97 14.90
C LEU A 278 -2.18 -14.51 13.92
N LEU A 279 -2.31 -13.20 13.71
CA LEU A 279 -3.24 -12.56 12.79
C LEU A 279 -2.45 -11.83 11.71
N ASN A 280 -2.63 -12.23 10.45
CA ASN A 280 -1.89 -11.63 9.33
C ASN A 280 -2.63 -10.39 8.80
N PHE A 281 -2.07 -9.22 9.09
CA PHE A 281 -2.54 -7.91 8.64
C PHE A 281 -1.71 -7.31 7.49
N SER A 282 -0.77 -8.05 6.88
CA SER A 282 0.17 -7.50 5.89
C SER A 282 -0.50 -6.93 4.63
N LYS A 283 -1.77 -7.29 4.38
CA LYS A 283 -2.58 -6.70 3.30
C LYS A 283 -3.42 -5.50 3.74
N LEU A 284 -3.56 -5.28 5.05
CA LEU A 284 -4.34 -4.21 5.66
C LEU A 284 -3.53 -2.90 5.76
N LEU A 285 -2.22 -2.97 6.02
CA LEU A 285 -1.37 -1.78 5.98
C LEU A 285 -1.37 -1.17 4.56
N MET A 286 -1.23 -2.02 3.53
CA MET A 286 -1.44 -1.61 2.13
C MET A 286 -2.86 -1.05 1.84
N TYR A 287 -3.90 -1.49 2.57
CA TYR A 287 -5.27 -0.99 2.41
C TYR A 287 -5.45 0.42 2.99
N LEU A 288 -4.69 0.75 4.04
CA LEU A 288 -4.67 2.05 4.71
C LEU A 288 -3.75 3.04 4.00
N ASP A 289 -2.62 2.58 3.43
CA ASP A 289 -1.67 3.41 2.68
C ASP A 289 -2.21 3.81 1.29
N LEU A 290 -3.06 2.97 0.69
CA LEU A 290 -3.72 3.22 -0.60
C LEU A 290 -5.03 4.02 -0.48
N ASP A 291 -5.23 4.75 0.62
CA ASP A 291 -6.44 5.55 0.86
C ASP A 291 -6.27 6.99 0.35
N PRO A 292 -6.91 7.39 -0.75
CA PRO A 292 -6.75 8.74 -1.31
C PRO A 292 -7.18 9.85 -0.35
N ASP A 293 -8.14 9.57 0.53
CA ASP A 293 -8.62 10.52 1.54
C ASP A 293 -7.59 10.82 2.63
N ARG A 294 -6.50 10.04 2.70
CA ARG A 294 -5.37 10.24 3.61
C ARG A 294 -4.17 10.91 2.95
N TRP A 295 -4.23 11.17 1.64
CA TRP A 295 -3.13 11.77 0.91
C TRP A 295 -3.21 13.31 0.97
N PRO A 296 -2.06 14.02 1.05
CA PRO A 296 -2.02 15.47 0.93
C PRO A 296 -2.55 15.94 -0.45
N GLU A 297 -3.28 17.06 -0.51
CA GLU A 297 -3.85 17.62 -1.76
C GLU A 297 -2.78 17.93 -2.85
N ASP A 298 -1.51 18.04 -2.45
CA ASP A 298 -0.33 18.37 -3.26
C ASP A 298 0.61 17.17 -3.51
N ALA A 299 0.27 15.96 -3.04
CA ALA A 299 1.09 14.76 -3.22
C ALA A 299 0.23 13.52 -3.52
N ASN A 300 0.09 13.22 -4.81
CA ASN A 300 -0.48 11.95 -5.24
C ASN A 300 0.60 10.86 -5.19
N ILE A 301 0.26 9.64 -4.82
CA ILE A 301 1.23 8.54 -4.69
C ILE A 301 1.70 8.01 -6.07
N VAL A 302 1.19 8.53 -7.20
CA VAL A 302 1.39 7.90 -8.51
C VAL A 302 1.62 8.93 -9.60
N ASP A 303 2.89 9.14 -9.95
CA ASP A 303 3.32 9.81 -11.18
C ASP A 303 4.27 8.89 -11.96
N HIS A 304 4.01 8.72 -13.27
CA HIS A 304 4.69 7.72 -14.13
C HIS A 304 5.29 8.35 -15.39
N PRO A 305 6.49 8.93 -15.29
CA PRO A 305 7.27 9.29 -16.47
C PRO A 305 7.73 8.04 -17.25
N VAL A 306 7.29 7.91 -18.51
CA VAL A 306 7.76 6.85 -19.42
C VAL A 306 9.08 7.28 -20.07
N VAL A 307 10.11 6.45 -19.94
CA VAL A 307 11.42 6.67 -20.59
C VAL A 307 11.38 6.02 -21.97
N SER A 308 11.09 6.78 -23.02
CA SER A 308 10.78 6.25 -24.35
C SER A 308 11.98 5.60 -25.06
N ARG A 309 13.20 6.01 -24.69
CA ARG A 309 14.46 5.52 -25.29
C ARG A 309 15.21 4.48 -24.45
N GLY A 310 14.71 4.12 -23.27
CA GLY A 310 15.49 3.30 -22.36
C GLY A 310 15.69 1.86 -22.83
N CYS A 311 16.94 1.41 -22.81
CA CYS A 311 17.36 0.13 -23.36
C CYS A 311 17.90 -0.79 -22.26
N PHE A 312 17.28 -1.96 -22.10
CA PHE A 312 17.71 -2.98 -21.17
C PHE A 312 18.78 -3.89 -21.79
N VAL A 313 20.05 -3.50 -21.65
CA VAL A 313 21.21 -4.22 -22.16
C VAL A 313 22.13 -4.61 -21.00
N ASN A 314 22.62 -5.85 -20.99
CA ASN A 314 23.53 -6.36 -19.95
C ASN A 314 23.02 -6.14 -18.50
N ARG A 315 21.71 -6.36 -18.29
CA ARG A 315 21.00 -6.23 -17.00
C ARG A 315 20.93 -4.81 -16.43
N ARG A 316 21.15 -3.80 -17.26
CA ARG A 316 21.14 -2.39 -16.91
C ARG A 316 20.29 -1.62 -17.92
N ASN A 317 19.78 -0.49 -17.47
CA ASN A 317 19.10 0.51 -18.28
C ASN A 317 19.82 1.84 -18.04
N MET A 318 20.61 2.24 -19.02
CA MET A 318 21.52 3.38 -18.90
C MET A 318 20.74 4.69 -18.85
N GLU A 319 19.68 4.77 -19.64
CA GLU A 319 18.84 5.94 -19.82
C GLU A 319 18.02 6.20 -18.54
N GLU A 320 17.38 5.17 -17.97
CA GLU A 320 16.72 5.28 -16.66
C GLU A 320 17.70 5.78 -15.58
N ALA A 321 18.93 5.28 -15.57
CA ALA A 321 19.92 5.68 -14.56
C ALA A 321 20.35 7.15 -14.71
N LYS A 322 20.47 7.65 -15.95
CA LYS A 322 20.77 9.06 -16.22
C LYS A 322 19.62 9.95 -15.76
N ILE A 323 18.39 9.65 -16.18
CA ILE A 323 17.18 10.43 -15.84
C ILE A 323 16.98 10.46 -14.32
N ILE A 324 17.11 9.32 -13.64
CA ILE A 324 17.00 9.26 -12.18
C ILE A 324 18.09 10.09 -11.51
N SER A 325 19.33 10.11 -12.03
CA SER A 325 20.39 10.92 -11.43
C SER A 325 20.10 12.43 -11.54
N GLU A 326 19.54 12.88 -12.66
CA GLU A 326 19.09 14.26 -12.84
C GLU A 326 17.89 14.60 -11.93
N ALA A 327 16.91 13.70 -11.83
CA ALA A 327 15.77 13.86 -10.92
C ALA A 327 16.21 13.92 -9.45
N VAL A 328 17.21 13.13 -9.05
CA VAL A 328 17.81 13.21 -7.69
C VAL A 328 18.44 14.58 -7.48
N ARG A 329 19.20 15.10 -8.45
CA ARG A 329 19.78 16.45 -8.36
C ARG A 329 18.69 17.51 -8.16
N GLU A 330 17.58 17.40 -8.89
CA GLU A 330 16.49 18.37 -8.80
C GLU A 330 15.71 18.27 -7.49
N HIS A 331 15.46 17.04 -6.99
CA HIS A 331 14.93 16.83 -5.64
C HIS A 331 15.79 17.54 -4.59
N PHE A 332 17.10 17.34 -4.64
CA PHE A 332 18.00 18.05 -3.73
C PHE A 332 18.00 19.56 -3.94
N ARG A 333 17.68 20.04 -5.15
CA ARG A 333 17.59 21.48 -5.47
C ARG A 333 16.34 22.12 -4.85
N HIS A 334 15.17 21.54 -5.09
CA HIS A 334 13.87 22.12 -4.78
C HIS A 334 13.28 21.67 -3.44
N ARG A 335 13.58 20.44 -2.99
CA ARG A 335 12.96 19.81 -1.81
C ARG A 335 14.00 19.21 -0.83
N PRO A 336 15.00 19.97 -0.38
CA PRO A 336 16.10 19.45 0.46
C PRO A 336 15.66 18.97 1.86
N GLU A 337 14.47 19.35 2.32
CA GLU A 337 13.88 18.93 3.59
C GLU A 337 13.35 17.50 3.56
N GLU A 338 12.92 17.02 2.39
CA GLU A 338 12.31 15.70 2.22
C GLU A 338 13.36 14.62 2.00
N THR A 339 13.20 13.51 2.71
CA THR A 339 14.10 12.36 2.61
C THR A 339 13.80 11.57 1.33
N LEU A 340 14.84 11.17 0.60
CA LEU A 340 14.73 10.47 -0.68
C LEU A 340 15.32 9.07 -0.60
N GLY A 341 14.69 8.10 -1.26
CA GLY A 341 15.25 6.77 -1.50
C GLY A 341 15.11 6.38 -2.96
N VAL A 342 16.11 5.70 -3.50
CA VAL A 342 16.09 5.19 -4.87
C VAL A 342 16.16 3.67 -4.85
N VAL A 343 15.23 3.02 -5.55
CA VAL A 343 15.13 1.56 -5.60
C VAL A 343 15.23 1.05 -7.04
N ALA A 344 16.11 0.07 -7.28
CA ALA A 344 16.25 -0.59 -8.57
C ALA A 344 15.78 -2.05 -8.52
N MET A 345 15.28 -2.58 -9.65
CA MET A 345 14.84 -3.98 -9.73
C MET A 345 16.00 -4.99 -9.78
N SER A 346 17.24 -4.54 -10.04
CA SER A 346 18.45 -5.37 -10.03
C SER A 346 19.62 -4.72 -9.28
N ALA A 347 20.58 -5.54 -8.83
CA ALA A 347 21.79 -5.05 -8.17
C ALA A 347 22.73 -4.32 -9.15
N GLU A 348 22.76 -4.77 -10.41
CA GLU A 348 23.52 -4.16 -11.50
C GLU A 348 22.98 -2.77 -11.83
N GLN A 349 21.65 -2.58 -11.84
CA GLN A 349 21.04 -1.28 -12.08
C GLN A 349 21.24 -0.32 -10.90
N ARG A 350 21.11 -0.82 -9.66
CA ARG A 350 21.44 -0.03 -8.44
C ARG A 350 22.84 0.57 -8.55
N LEU A 351 23.84 -0.23 -8.92
CA LEU A 351 25.22 0.24 -9.09
C LEU A 351 25.35 1.27 -10.22
N GLN A 352 24.57 1.10 -11.30
CA GLN A 352 24.58 2.03 -12.42
C GLN A 352 24.00 3.40 -12.03
N ILE A 353 22.92 3.42 -11.26
CA ILE A 353 22.32 4.64 -10.71
C ILE A 353 23.29 5.35 -9.76
N GLU A 354 23.94 4.60 -8.85
CA GLU A 354 24.97 5.17 -7.96
C GLU A 354 26.08 5.85 -8.76
N ARG A 355 26.59 5.20 -9.81
CA ARG A 355 27.63 5.77 -10.68
C ARG A 355 27.15 7.02 -11.43
N ALA A 356 25.90 7.04 -11.89
CA ALA A 356 25.33 8.20 -12.57
C ALA A 356 25.25 9.39 -11.62
N ILE A 357 24.74 9.19 -10.40
CA ILE A 357 24.70 10.21 -9.33
C ILE A 357 26.11 10.71 -9.00
N GLU A 358 27.07 9.80 -8.79
CA GLU A 358 28.47 10.17 -8.50
C GLU A 358 29.14 10.96 -9.63
N THR A 359 28.84 10.62 -10.89
CA THR A 359 29.39 11.32 -12.06
C THR A 359 28.81 12.72 -12.16
N LEU A 360 27.49 12.83 -11.99
CA LEU A 360 26.79 14.12 -11.99
C LEU A 360 27.27 15.03 -10.85
N ALA A 361 27.49 14.48 -9.66
CA ALA A 361 28.00 15.23 -8.52
C ALA A 361 29.44 15.74 -8.72
N LYS A 362 30.29 15.02 -9.46
CA LYS A 362 31.65 15.52 -9.81
C LYS A 362 31.61 16.74 -10.70
N ASP A 363 30.59 16.84 -11.56
CA ASP A 363 30.45 17.92 -12.53
C ASP A 363 29.60 19.10 -12.00
N ASP A 364 28.79 18.88 -10.95
CA ASP A 364 28.02 19.90 -10.24
C ASP A 364 28.45 20.01 -8.77
N THR A 365 29.26 21.03 -8.48
CA THR A 365 29.82 21.27 -7.14
C THR A 365 28.74 21.60 -6.11
N VAL A 366 27.65 22.25 -6.53
CA VAL A 366 26.52 22.59 -5.63
C VAL A 366 25.75 21.33 -5.25
N PHE A 367 25.56 20.42 -6.22
CA PHE A 367 24.93 19.13 -5.94
C PHE A 367 25.77 18.26 -5.01
N GLN A 368 27.10 18.22 -5.21
CA GLN A 368 28.02 17.51 -4.31
C GLN A 368 27.93 18.01 -2.86
N GLU A 369 27.91 19.33 -2.64
CA GLU A 369 27.77 19.90 -1.29
C GLU A 369 26.45 19.50 -0.61
N ARG A 370 25.35 19.40 -1.37
CA ARG A 370 24.05 18.96 -0.85
C ARG A 370 24.06 17.48 -0.47
N LEU A 371 24.70 16.64 -1.29
CA LEU A 371 24.87 15.22 -1.01
C LEU A 371 25.71 15.00 0.25
N ASP A 372 26.83 15.74 0.40
CA ASP A 372 27.69 15.67 1.58
C ASP A 372 26.94 16.08 2.86
N LYS A 373 26.07 17.09 2.77
CA LYS A 373 25.20 17.51 3.87
C LYS A 373 24.19 16.43 4.23
N ASP A 374 23.59 15.79 3.23
CA ASP A 374 22.60 14.74 3.42
C ASP A 374 23.16 13.48 4.10
N LEU A 375 24.42 13.13 3.84
CA LEU A 375 25.12 12.04 4.53
C LEU A 375 25.18 12.20 6.06
N THR A 376 25.01 13.43 6.57
CA THR A 376 24.97 13.70 8.02
C THR A 376 23.58 13.51 8.63
N ARG A 377 22.53 13.34 7.81
CA ARG A 377 21.17 13.09 8.29
C ARG A 377 21.03 11.65 8.78
N ARG A 378 20.14 11.46 9.76
CA ARG A 378 19.78 10.12 10.25
C ARG A 378 19.12 9.26 9.16
N GLU A 379 18.35 9.90 8.28
CA GLU A 379 17.68 9.29 7.13
C GLU A 379 18.24 9.91 5.84
N SER A 380 19.49 9.61 5.50
CA SER A 380 20.13 10.07 4.24
C SER A 380 19.57 9.35 3.01
N LEU A 381 19.88 9.86 1.82
CA LEU A 381 19.68 9.20 0.54
C LEU A 381 20.20 7.76 0.62
N PHE A 382 19.42 6.83 0.08
CA PHE A 382 19.90 5.49 -0.23
C PHE A 382 19.64 5.16 -1.68
N VAL A 383 20.51 4.31 -2.25
CA VAL A 383 20.28 3.63 -3.52
C VAL A 383 20.38 2.13 -3.27
N LYS A 384 19.24 1.43 -3.31
CA LYS A 384 19.17 -0.01 -2.98
C LYS A 384 18.49 -0.78 -4.10
N ASN A 385 18.73 -2.08 -4.16
CA ASN A 385 17.98 -2.97 -5.02
C ASN A 385 16.80 -3.59 -4.25
N LEU A 386 15.80 -4.07 -4.98
CA LEU A 386 14.56 -4.65 -4.46
C LEU A 386 14.74 -5.71 -3.36
N GLU A 387 15.87 -6.42 -3.34
CA GLU A 387 16.14 -7.45 -2.31
C GLU A 387 16.60 -6.88 -0.97
N ASN A 388 17.10 -5.64 -0.96
CA ASN A 388 17.84 -5.05 0.16
C ASN A 388 17.13 -3.85 0.80
N VAL A 389 15.96 -3.44 0.29
CA VAL A 389 15.20 -2.26 0.73
C VAL A 389 14.29 -2.53 1.96
N GLN A 390 14.57 -3.58 2.74
CA GLN A 390 13.68 -4.02 3.82
C GLN A 390 13.81 -3.12 5.07
N GLY A 391 12.71 -2.46 5.45
CA GLY A 391 12.64 -1.62 6.66
C GLY A 391 13.20 -0.21 6.51
N ASP A 392 13.69 0.16 5.32
CA ASP A 392 14.07 1.54 5.00
C ASP A 392 12.87 2.28 4.40
N GLU A 393 12.55 3.46 4.92
CA GLU A 393 11.43 4.29 4.43
C GLU A 393 11.88 5.73 4.27
N ARG A 394 11.33 6.42 3.26
CA ARG A 394 11.66 7.81 2.93
C ARG A 394 10.39 8.56 2.56
N ASP A 395 10.44 9.88 2.65
CA ASP A 395 9.32 10.73 2.25
C ASP A 395 9.00 10.53 0.77
N VAL A 396 10.04 10.41 -0.05
CA VAL A 396 9.94 10.19 -1.49
C VAL A 396 10.73 8.94 -1.88
N ILE A 397 10.15 8.11 -2.76
CA ILE A 397 10.83 6.93 -3.31
C ILE A 397 10.82 6.99 -4.84
N PHE A 398 12.01 6.98 -5.45
CA PHE A 398 12.18 6.81 -6.89
C PHE A 398 12.42 5.34 -7.22
N ILE A 399 11.72 4.81 -8.22
CA ILE A 399 11.78 3.39 -8.59
C ILE A 399 12.26 3.28 -10.04
N SER A 400 13.43 2.68 -10.25
CA SER A 400 13.88 2.22 -11.58
C SER A 400 13.32 0.84 -11.86
N MET A 401 12.39 0.74 -12.80
CA MET A 401 11.84 -0.55 -13.24
C MET A 401 12.88 -1.42 -13.92
N THR A 402 13.97 -0.83 -14.42
CA THR A 402 15.15 -1.50 -15.00
C THR A 402 14.89 -2.24 -16.31
N TYR A 403 13.74 -2.89 -16.46
CA TYR A 403 13.38 -3.69 -17.61
C TYR A 403 12.90 -2.80 -18.77
N GLY A 404 13.15 -3.27 -19.98
CA GLY A 404 12.84 -2.56 -21.21
C GLY A 404 13.21 -3.40 -22.42
N PRO A 405 13.04 -2.86 -23.63
CA PRO A 405 13.50 -3.51 -24.86
C PRO A 405 15.04 -3.46 -24.96
N GLN A 406 15.65 -4.31 -25.80
CA GLN A 406 17.11 -4.26 -26.05
C GLN A 406 17.52 -3.12 -26.99
N GLU A 407 16.57 -2.64 -27.80
CA GLU A 407 16.74 -1.55 -28.76
C GLU A 407 15.49 -0.66 -28.66
N PRO A 408 15.58 0.65 -28.95
CA PRO A 408 14.43 1.55 -28.87
C PRO A 408 13.25 1.06 -29.72
N GLY A 409 12.05 1.00 -29.14
CA GLY A 409 10.85 0.47 -29.81
C GLY A 409 10.86 -1.04 -30.07
N GLY A 410 11.85 -1.76 -29.55
CA GLY A 410 11.95 -3.22 -29.64
C GLY A 410 10.99 -3.95 -28.70
N ARG A 411 11.00 -5.29 -28.74
CA ARG A 411 10.15 -6.11 -27.87
C ARG A 411 10.77 -6.30 -26.48
N VAL A 412 9.98 -6.13 -25.43
CA VAL A 412 10.39 -6.39 -24.05
C VAL A 412 10.49 -7.89 -23.75
N PHE A 413 11.61 -8.29 -23.16
CA PHE A 413 11.83 -9.67 -22.72
C PHE A 413 11.04 -9.97 -21.44
N GLN A 414 10.31 -11.09 -21.44
CA GLN A 414 9.43 -11.51 -20.33
C GLN A 414 10.20 -12.15 -19.15
N ARG A 415 11.35 -11.59 -18.79
CA ARG A 415 12.29 -12.09 -17.78
C ARG A 415 12.61 -11.00 -16.75
N PHE A 416 11.64 -10.70 -15.90
CA PHE A 416 11.66 -9.73 -14.80
C PHE A 416 12.37 -10.23 -13.53
N GLY A 417 13.44 -11.03 -13.68
CA GLY A 417 14.29 -11.48 -12.59
C GLY A 417 13.54 -12.02 -11.35
N PRO A 418 13.72 -11.44 -10.14
CA PRO A 418 13.05 -11.88 -8.92
C PRO A 418 11.52 -11.87 -8.96
N ILE A 419 10.91 -11.07 -9.83
CA ILE A 419 9.45 -10.93 -9.97
C ILE A 419 8.83 -12.19 -10.60
N ASN A 420 9.56 -12.90 -11.46
CA ASN A 420 9.11 -14.16 -12.05
C ASN A 420 9.06 -15.34 -11.06
N SER A 421 9.52 -15.17 -9.81
CA SER A 421 9.47 -16.21 -8.79
C SER A 421 8.08 -16.36 -8.17
N ASP A 422 7.81 -17.49 -7.50
CA ASP A 422 6.52 -17.75 -6.81
C ASP A 422 6.24 -16.75 -5.66
N VAL A 423 7.28 -16.12 -5.14
CA VAL A 423 7.22 -15.07 -4.10
C VAL A 423 7.47 -13.67 -4.67
N GLY A 424 7.61 -13.51 -5.99
CA GLY A 424 7.94 -12.23 -6.63
C GLY A 424 6.94 -11.12 -6.33
N TRP A 425 5.66 -11.47 -6.16
CA TRP A 425 4.61 -10.52 -5.75
C TRP A 425 4.86 -9.90 -4.37
N ARG A 426 5.56 -10.59 -3.45
CA ARG A 426 5.88 -10.05 -2.11
C ARG A 426 6.89 -8.91 -2.21
N ARG A 427 7.80 -8.98 -3.18
CA ARG A 427 8.85 -7.97 -3.37
C ARG A 427 8.26 -6.67 -3.88
N LEU A 428 7.27 -6.74 -4.76
CA LEU A 428 6.49 -5.58 -5.20
C LEU A 428 5.74 -4.92 -4.04
N ASN A 429 5.10 -5.70 -3.16
CA ASN A 429 4.44 -5.13 -1.97
C ASN A 429 5.40 -4.40 -1.01
N VAL A 430 6.62 -4.92 -0.85
CA VAL A 430 7.65 -4.23 -0.06
C VAL A 430 7.99 -2.90 -0.71
N LEU A 431 8.22 -2.87 -2.03
CA LEU A 431 8.54 -1.66 -2.80
C LEU A 431 7.47 -0.57 -2.63
N PHE A 432 6.18 -0.93 -2.73
CA PHE A 432 5.07 0.02 -2.68
C PHE A 432 4.86 0.68 -1.30
N THR A 433 5.38 0.07 -0.24
CA THR A 433 5.21 0.54 1.14
C THR A 433 6.46 1.26 1.67
N ARG A 434 7.42 1.61 0.79
CA ARG A 434 8.66 2.29 1.22
C ARG A 434 8.54 3.82 1.28
N SER A 435 7.50 4.38 0.65
CA SER A 435 7.29 5.82 0.61
C SER A 435 6.30 6.27 1.70
N LYS A 436 6.64 7.36 2.40
CA LYS A 436 5.77 8.00 3.39
C LYS A 436 4.85 9.07 2.77
N LYS A 437 5.27 9.71 1.67
CA LYS A 437 4.48 10.76 0.99
C LYS A 437 4.13 10.40 -0.45
N ARG A 438 5.14 10.15 -1.30
CA ARG A 438 4.93 9.89 -2.75
C ARG A 438 6.00 9.03 -3.40
N MET A 439 5.69 8.41 -4.52
CA MET A 439 6.65 7.62 -5.31
C MET A 439 6.63 7.98 -6.78
N HIS A 440 7.80 7.93 -7.42
CA HIS A 440 7.98 8.17 -8.84
C HIS A 440 8.48 6.91 -9.52
N ILE A 441 7.79 6.47 -10.58
CA ILE A 441 8.13 5.25 -11.32
C ILE A 441 8.81 5.63 -12.63
N PHE A 442 10.05 5.17 -12.80
CA PHE A 442 10.81 5.33 -14.04
C PHE A 442 10.81 3.99 -14.77
N SER A 443 10.15 3.93 -15.92
CA SER A 443 10.05 2.71 -16.72
C SER A 443 10.25 2.94 -18.20
N SER A 444 10.99 2.02 -18.83
CA SER A 444 11.17 1.96 -20.29
C SER A 444 10.29 0.91 -20.97
N MET A 445 9.23 0.47 -20.30
CA MET A 445 8.25 -0.47 -20.83
C MET A 445 6.87 -0.11 -20.31
N GLY A 446 5.85 -0.38 -21.13
CA GLY A 446 4.46 -0.24 -20.76
C GLY A 446 3.86 -1.53 -20.18
N SER A 447 2.65 -1.43 -19.67
CA SER A 447 1.86 -2.56 -19.19
C SER A 447 1.50 -3.52 -20.33
N ASP A 448 1.25 -2.98 -21.53
CA ASP A 448 0.99 -3.74 -22.75
C ASP A 448 2.19 -4.58 -23.21
N ASP A 449 3.41 -4.22 -22.79
CA ASP A 449 4.61 -5.00 -23.06
C ASP A 449 4.70 -6.28 -22.22
N ILE A 450 3.91 -6.41 -21.15
CA ILE A 450 3.94 -7.55 -20.23
C ILE A 450 2.90 -8.59 -20.62
N VAL A 451 3.38 -9.74 -21.08
CA VAL A 451 2.55 -10.88 -21.47
C VAL A 451 2.14 -11.69 -20.23
N ALA A 452 1.03 -11.28 -19.60
CA ALA A 452 0.44 -11.97 -18.44
C ALA A 452 -0.90 -12.67 -18.79
N GLY A 453 -0.95 -14.00 -18.64
CA GLY A 453 -2.16 -14.82 -18.79
C GLY A 453 -2.60 -15.49 -17.48
N ALA A 454 -3.67 -16.29 -17.52
CA ALA A 454 -4.22 -16.98 -16.35
C ALA A 454 -3.24 -17.94 -15.65
N THR A 455 -2.21 -18.40 -16.36
CA THR A 455 -1.15 -19.29 -15.86
C THR A 455 0.13 -18.56 -15.45
N SER A 456 0.21 -17.24 -15.67
CA SER A 456 1.37 -16.44 -15.30
C SER A 456 1.54 -16.38 -13.78
N LYS A 457 2.80 -16.25 -13.35
CA LYS A 457 3.12 -16.11 -11.92
C LYS A 457 2.53 -14.82 -11.38
N ARG A 458 2.07 -14.86 -10.13
CA ARG A 458 1.35 -13.75 -9.48
C ARG A 458 2.13 -12.44 -9.47
N GLY A 459 3.47 -12.49 -9.38
CA GLY A 459 4.32 -11.30 -9.44
C GLY A 459 4.28 -10.60 -10.80
N VAL A 460 4.21 -11.36 -11.90
CA VAL A 460 4.15 -10.82 -13.27
C VAL A 460 2.78 -10.20 -13.55
N GLN A 461 1.71 -10.80 -13.03
CA GLN A 461 0.37 -10.22 -13.10
C GLN A 461 0.30 -8.90 -12.30
N ALA A 462 0.82 -8.90 -11.07
CA ALA A 462 0.86 -7.70 -10.23
C ALA A 462 1.71 -6.58 -10.85
N LEU A 463 2.83 -6.91 -11.49
CA LEU A 463 3.67 -5.95 -12.20
C LEU A 463 2.93 -5.26 -13.37
N ARG A 464 2.26 -6.05 -14.22
CA ARG A 464 1.45 -5.53 -15.32
C ARG A 464 0.32 -4.64 -14.82
N ASP A 465 -0.42 -5.14 -13.84
CA ASP A 465 -1.58 -4.43 -13.30
C ASP A 465 -1.15 -3.12 -12.62
N PHE A 466 0.03 -3.11 -12.00
CA PHE A 466 0.64 -1.91 -11.43
C PHE A 466 1.06 -0.90 -12.50
N LEU A 467 1.80 -1.31 -13.54
CA LEU A 467 2.18 -0.39 -14.62
C LEU A 467 0.96 0.14 -15.37
N SER A 468 -0.05 -0.70 -15.59
CA SER A 468 -1.30 -0.28 -16.23
C SER A 468 -1.99 0.80 -15.39
N PHE A 469 -2.01 0.61 -14.06
CA PHE A 469 -2.53 1.61 -13.14
C PHE A 469 -1.70 2.90 -13.16
N CYS A 470 -0.37 2.80 -13.22
CA CYS A 470 0.50 3.96 -13.32
C CYS A 470 0.33 4.74 -14.64
N GLU A 471 0.12 4.05 -15.77
CA GLU A 471 -0.05 4.64 -17.10
C GLU A 471 -1.40 5.30 -17.30
N THR A 472 -2.45 4.60 -16.87
CA THR A 472 -3.83 5.00 -17.17
C THR A 472 -4.49 5.72 -16.00
N GLY A 473 -3.88 5.66 -14.82
CA GLY A 473 -4.57 5.88 -13.55
C GLY A 473 -5.60 4.79 -13.23
N ILE A 474 -5.95 3.92 -14.19
CA ILE A 474 -7.06 2.97 -14.13
C ILE A 474 -6.54 1.59 -13.84
N LEU A 475 -7.04 0.99 -12.78
CA LEU A 475 -6.76 -0.40 -12.49
C LEU A 475 -7.67 -1.30 -13.35
N HIS A 476 -7.13 -1.99 -14.35
CA HIS A 476 -7.92 -2.82 -15.26
C HIS A 476 -8.84 -3.81 -14.51
N LYS A 477 -10.13 -3.72 -14.85
CA LYS A 477 -11.27 -4.51 -14.36
C LYS A 477 -10.97 -6.00 -14.21
N THR A 478 -11.37 -6.56 -13.06
CA THR A 478 -12.05 -7.86 -13.01
C THR A 478 -13.53 -7.58 -12.73
N GLU A 479 -14.34 -7.58 -13.80
CA GLU A 479 -15.82 -7.52 -13.92
C GLU A 479 -16.70 -7.05 -12.73
N ARG A 480 -17.46 -5.96 -12.93
CA ARG A 480 -18.95 -5.92 -13.06
C ARG A 480 -19.45 -4.47 -13.19
N GLU A 481 -19.63 -3.98 -14.42
CA GLU A 481 -20.63 -2.94 -14.70
C GLU A 481 -22.02 -3.60 -14.67
N THR A 482 -22.99 -2.99 -14.00
CA THR A 482 -24.34 -3.56 -13.91
C THR A 482 -25.19 -3.30 -15.15
N GLY A 483 -24.85 -2.31 -16.00
CA GLY A 483 -25.58 -2.02 -17.24
C GLY A 483 -27.09 -1.77 -17.06
N ARG A 484 -27.52 -1.32 -15.87
CA ARG A 484 -28.93 -1.11 -15.56
C ARG A 484 -29.36 0.30 -15.99
N GLY A 485 -30.47 0.39 -16.73
CA GLY A 485 -31.14 1.65 -17.02
C GLY A 485 -31.95 2.18 -15.83
N PRO A 486 -32.59 3.35 -15.97
CA PRO A 486 -33.48 3.90 -14.94
C PRO A 486 -34.59 2.92 -14.57
N ASP A 487 -34.96 2.84 -13.29
CA ASP A 487 -35.95 1.89 -12.77
C ASP A 487 -37.40 2.40 -12.97
N SER A 488 -37.58 3.68 -13.31
CA SER A 488 -38.91 4.29 -13.53
C SER A 488 -38.95 5.40 -14.58
N ASP A 489 -40.12 5.58 -15.21
CA ASP A 489 -40.39 6.71 -16.12
C ASP A 489 -40.26 8.08 -15.42
N PHE A 490 -40.42 8.08 -14.09
CA PHE A 490 -40.24 9.26 -13.25
C PHE A 490 -38.76 9.68 -13.18
N GLU A 491 -37.84 8.73 -12.96
CA GLU A 491 -36.39 8.99 -13.02
C GLU A 491 -35.98 9.55 -14.39
N ILE A 492 -36.50 8.97 -15.47
CA ILE A 492 -36.24 9.44 -16.84
C ILE A 492 -36.69 10.90 -17.01
N ALA A 493 -37.86 11.27 -16.46
CA ALA A 493 -38.36 12.63 -16.54
C ALA A 493 -37.51 13.63 -15.75
N VAL A 494 -37.02 13.25 -14.56
CA VAL A 494 -36.10 14.07 -13.76
C VAL A 494 -34.76 14.25 -14.48
N MET A 495 -34.20 13.18 -15.03
CA MET A 495 -32.94 13.23 -15.77
C MET A 495 -33.03 14.13 -17.00
N ASN A 496 -34.12 14.05 -17.77
CA ASN A 496 -34.30 14.91 -18.94
C ASN A 496 -34.41 16.38 -18.55
N ALA A 497 -35.12 16.69 -17.46
CA ALA A 497 -35.29 18.06 -17.00
C ALA A 497 -33.97 18.68 -16.47
N LEU A 498 -33.10 17.89 -15.85
CA LEU A 498 -31.75 18.32 -15.46
C LEU A 498 -30.83 18.51 -16.69
N ARG A 499 -30.99 17.65 -17.70
CA ARG A 499 -30.25 17.75 -18.97
C ARG A 499 -30.63 18.98 -19.77
N ASP A 500 -31.90 19.36 -19.79
CA ASP A 500 -32.37 20.60 -20.44
C ASP A 500 -31.76 21.87 -19.83
N GLU A 501 -31.30 21.80 -18.57
CA GLU A 501 -30.60 22.87 -17.84
C GLU A 501 -29.06 22.75 -17.93
N GLY A 502 -28.56 21.82 -18.75
CA GLY A 502 -27.13 21.68 -19.07
C GLY A 502 -26.33 20.76 -18.15
N PHE A 503 -27.00 19.92 -17.34
CA PHE A 503 -26.32 18.96 -16.46
C PHE A 503 -26.43 17.51 -16.96
N GLU A 504 -25.31 16.79 -16.96
CA GLU A 504 -25.31 15.37 -17.28
C GLU A 504 -25.74 14.53 -16.06
N CYS A 505 -26.49 13.46 -16.32
CA CYS A 505 -27.08 12.61 -15.29
C CYS A 505 -26.83 11.13 -15.59
N ILE A 506 -26.37 10.38 -14.58
CA ILE A 506 -26.11 8.93 -14.67
C ILE A 506 -27.08 8.18 -13.74
N PRO A 507 -27.85 7.20 -14.25
CA PRO A 507 -28.79 6.45 -13.42
C PRO A 507 -28.10 5.33 -12.64
N GLN A 508 -28.71 4.96 -11.50
CA GLN A 508 -28.40 3.73 -10.75
C GLN A 508 -26.91 3.58 -10.35
N VAL A 509 -26.30 4.68 -9.90
CA VAL A 509 -24.89 4.74 -9.49
C VAL A 509 -24.71 4.14 -8.09
N GLY A 510 -23.94 3.05 -7.96
CA GLY A 510 -23.55 2.50 -6.67
C GLY A 510 -23.15 1.01 -6.69
N VAL A 511 -22.83 0.44 -5.51
CA VAL A 511 -22.33 -0.94 -5.35
C VAL A 511 -23.03 -1.66 -4.18
N ALA A 512 -23.08 -2.99 -4.25
CA ALA A 512 -23.56 -3.87 -3.16
C ALA A 512 -24.97 -3.53 -2.60
N GLY A 513 -25.91 -3.09 -3.43
CA GLY A 513 -27.32 -2.87 -3.04
C GLY A 513 -27.67 -1.43 -2.62
N PHE A 514 -26.70 -0.51 -2.63
CA PHE A 514 -26.94 0.93 -2.51
C PHE A 514 -26.74 1.55 -3.89
N PHE A 515 -27.83 2.05 -4.47
CA PHE A 515 -27.86 2.69 -5.79
C PHE A 515 -28.50 4.06 -5.64
N ILE A 516 -27.88 5.08 -6.21
CA ILE A 516 -28.44 6.41 -6.33
C ILE A 516 -29.23 6.44 -7.62
N ASP A 517 -30.50 6.84 -7.54
CA ASP A 517 -31.43 6.75 -8.66
C ASP A 517 -30.94 7.61 -9.84
N VAL A 518 -30.51 8.85 -9.56
CA VAL A 518 -29.91 9.76 -10.54
C VAL A 518 -28.72 10.50 -9.93
N ALA A 519 -27.51 10.35 -10.46
CA ALA A 519 -26.33 11.13 -10.06
C ALA A 519 -26.06 12.25 -11.06
N VAL A 520 -25.92 13.49 -10.59
CA VAL A 520 -25.65 14.69 -11.39
C VAL A 520 -24.14 14.97 -11.43
N VAL A 521 -23.57 15.02 -12.64
CA VAL A 521 -22.13 15.20 -12.88
C VAL A 521 -21.76 16.69 -12.82
N ASP A 522 -20.56 17.01 -12.30
CA ASP A 522 -20.02 18.37 -12.30
C ASP A 522 -19.54 18.77 -13.71
N PRO A 523 -20.15 19.80 -14.35
CA PRO A 523 -19.71 20.24 -15.67
C PRO A 523 -18.28 20.79 -15.71
N GLY A 524 -17.74 21.25 -14.57
CA GLY A 524 -16.37 21.77 -14.48
C GLY A 524 -15.32 20.72 -14.09
N ASN A 525 -15.74 19.52 -13.65
CA ASN A 525 -14.86 18.42 -13.27
C ASN A 525 -15.62 17.08 -13.42
N PRO A 526 -15.63 16.46 -14.62
CA PRO A 526 -16.58 15.39 -14.93
C PRO A 526 -16.27 14.03 -14.24
N GLY A 527 -15.18 13.94 -13.47
CA GLY A 527 -14.91 12.82 -12.55
C GLY A 527 -15.61 12.93 -11.18
N ARG A 528 -16.22 14.08 -10.89
CA ARG A 528 -16.91 14.40 -9.63
C ARG A 528 -18.43 14.49 -9.86
N TYR A 529 -19.19 13.96 -8.91
CA TYR A 529 -20.63 14.16 -8.86
C TYR A 529 -20.98 15.33 -7.95
N LEU A 530 -21.80 16.26 -8.43
CA LEU A 530 -22.29 17.39 -7.64
C LEU A 530 -23.32 16.96 -6.60
N MET A 531 -24.18 16.03 -6.99
CA MET A 531 -25.36 15.67 -6.22
C MET A 531 -25.94 14.32 -6.64
N GLY A 532 -26.40 13.53 -5.69
CA GLY A 532 -27.30 12.40 -5.94
C GLY A 532 -28.75 12.83 -5.75
N VAL A 533 -29.60 12.50 -6.71
CA VAL A 533 -31.04 12.73 -6.69
C VAL A 533 -31.76 11.40 -6.52
N GLU A 534 -32.44 11.23 -5.39
CA GLU A 534 -33.31 10.10 -5.12
C GLU A 534 -34.73 10.37 -5.62
N CYS A 535 -35.28 9.43 -6.40
CA CYS A 535 -36.62 9.45 -6.96
C CYS A 535 -37.43 8.33 -6.30
N ASP A 536 -38.52 8.66 -5.60
CA ASP A 536 -39.40 7.63 -5.03
C ASP A 536 -40.13 6.85 -6.15
N GLY A 537 -39.92 5.54 -6.19
CA GLY A 537 -40.59 4.66 -7.14
C GLY A 537 -42.06 4.41 -6.80
N ALA A 538 -42.91 4.24 -7.83
CA ALA A 538 -44.35 3.98 -7.70
C ALA A 538 -44.74 2.65 -7.02
N THR A 539 -43.77 1.83 -6.58
CA THR A 539 -44.00 0.52 -5.93
C THR A 539 -43.81 0.56 -4.40
N TYR A 540 -43.55 1.71 -3.81
CA TYR A 540 -42.93 1.80 -2.46
C TYR A 540 -43.88 1.95 -1.25
N HIS A 541 -45.20 1.79 -1.43
CA HIS A 541 -46.18 2.08 -0.37
C HIS A 541 -46.53 0.93 0.59
N SER A 542 -45.85 -0.22 0.57
CA SER A 542 -46.22 -1.36 1.43
C SER A 542 -45.08 -1.90 2.31
N ALA A 543 -44.56 -1.12 3.25
CA ALA A 543 -43.81 -1.66 4.41
C ALA A 543 -43.79 -0.71 5.61
N LYS A 544 -44.10 -1.24 6.81
CA LYS A 544 -44.25 -0.52 8.10
C LYS A 544 -42.95 0.05 8.72
N SER A 545 -41.85 0.16 7.97
CA SER A 545 -40.53 0.64 8.43
C SER A 545 -39.73 1.32 7.30
N ALA A 546 -40.40 2.08 6.43
CA ALA A 546 -39.74 2.77 5.31
C ALA A 546 -38.96 4.02 5.76
N ARG A 547 -39.51 4.81 6.69
CA ARG A 547 -38.94 6.11 7.10
C ARG A 547 -37.57 6.04 7.77
N ASP A 548 -37.33 5.03 8.61
CA ASP A 548 -36.04 4.90 9.32
C ASP A 548 -34.95 4.37 8.39
N ARG A 549 -35.30 3.50 7.43
CA ARG A 549 -34.38 3.03 6.38
C ARG A 549 -34.01 4.13 5.41
N ASP A 550 -34.96 4.98 5.03
CA ASP A 550 -34.72 6.10 4.12
C ASP A 550 -33.83 7.19 4.74
N ARG A 551 -34.07 7.53 6.01
CA ARG A 551 -33.20 8.46 6.75
C ARG A 551 -31.80 7.89 6.93
N LEU A 552 -31.70 6.62 7.32
CA LEU A 552 -30.41 5.95 7.48
C LEU A 552 -29.66 5.86 6.14
N ARG A 553 -30.36 5.59 5.03
CA ARG A 553 -29.77 5.55 3.69
C ARG A 553 -29.22 6.90 3.27
N GLN A 554 -30.00 7.97 3.45
CA GLN A 554 -29.54 9.32 3.18
C GLN A 554 -28.32 9.68 4.05
N THR A 555 -28.37 9.41 5.36
CA THR A 555 -27.20 9.62 6.25
C THR A 555 -25.98 8.81 5.82
N ILE A 556 -26.16 7.59 5.32
CA ILE A 556 -25.06 6.74 4.84
C ILE A 556 -24.45 7.31 3.55
N LEU A 557 -25.28 7.73 2.59
CA LEU A 557 -24.81 8.32 1.34
C LEU A 557 -24.11 9.66 1.58
N GLU A 558 -24.66 10.51 2.47
CA GLU A 558 -24.02 11.76 2.89
C GLU A 558 -22.69 11.53 3.62
N ARG A 559 -22.58 10.48 4.45
CA ARG A 559 -21.30 10.05 5.07
C ARG A 559 -20.29 9.50 4.08
N LEU A 560 -20.74 8.99 2.93
CA LEU A 560 -19.92 8.58 1.80
C LEU A 560 -19.56 9.76 0.89
N GLY A 561 -19.82 11.00 1.32
CA GLY A 561 -19.45 12.22 0.60
C GLY A 561 -20.48 12.70 -0.43
N TRP A 562 -21.65 12.07 -0.54
CA TRP A 562 -22.68 12.50 -1.49
C TRP A 562 -23.54 13.63 -0.96
N ASN A 563 -23.73 14.70 -1.74
CA ASN A 563 -24.82 15.65 -1.49
C ASN A 563 -26.12 15.04 -2.03
N ILE A 564 -27.07 14.67 -1.17
CA ILE A 564 -28.30 14.00 -1.58
C ILE A 564 -29.50 14.96 -1.57
N ARG A 565 -30.21 15.02 -2.69
CA ARG A 565 -31.54 15.64 -2.80
C ARG A 565 -32.58 14.60 -3.14
N ARG A 566 -33.79 14.80 -2.65
CA ARG A 566 -34.91 13.90 -2.91
C ARG A 566 -36.00 14.64 -3.64
N ILE A 567 -36.55 14.01 -4.67
CA ILE A 567 -37.73 14.47 -5.39
C ILE A 567 -38.84 13.45 -5.17
N TRP A 568 -39.96 13.91 -4.63
CA TRP A 568 -41.15 13.09 -4.47
C TRP A 568 -41.99 13.16 -5.74
N SER A 569 -42.35 12.01 -6.29
CA SER A 569 -43.16 11.79 -7.48
C SER A 569 -44.47 12.56 -7.38
N THR A 570 -45.11 12.55 -6.20
CA THR A 570 -46.36 13.28 -5.95
C THR A 570 -46.24 14.80 -6.01
N ASP A 571 -45.07 15.35 -5.68
CA ASP A 571 -44.80 16.79 -5.71
C ASP A 571 -44.29 17.21 -7.10
N TRP A 572 -43.47 16.34 -7.72
CA TRP A 572 -43.07 16.46 -9.12
C TRP A 572 -44.28 16.51 -10.05
N PHE A 573 -45.25 15.61 -9.91
CA PHE A 573 -46.45 15.63 -10.77
C PHE A 573 -47.31 16.90 -10.62
N LYS A 574 -47.25 17.59 -9.46
CA LYS A 574 -48.00 18.83 -9.24
C LYS A 574 -47.26 20.06 -9.76
N ASN A 575 -45.94 20.12 -9.57
CA ASN A 575 -45.13 21.27 -9.97
C ASN A 575 -43.65 20.90 -10.21
N PRO A 576 -43.32 20.31 -11.36
CA PRO A 576 -41.94 19.88 -11.67
C PRO A 576 -40.94 21.04 -11.57
N HIS A 577 -41.30 22.20 -12.14
CA HIS A 577 -40.45 23.38 -12.12
C HIS A 577 -40.20 23.94 -10.71
N GLY A 578 -41.15 23.75 -9.79
CA GLY A 578 -41.02 24.19 -8.39
C GLY A 578 -40.03 23.34 -7.61
N GLU A 579 -40.06 22.02 -7.83
CA GLU A 579 -39.16 21.06 -7.16
C GLU A 579 -37.75 21.09 -7.75
N LEU A 580 -37.61 21.35 -9.05
CA LEU A 580 -36.31 21.35 -9.71
C LEU A 580 -35.51 22.63 -9.49
N ARG A 581 -36.18 23.78 -9.31
CA ARG A 581 -35.51 25.10 -9.19
C ARG A 581 -34.50 25.20 -8.04
N PRO A 582 -34.80 24.71 -6.82
CA PRO A 582 -33.85 24.70 -5.72
C PRO A 582 -32.62 23.84 -6.03
N ILE A 583 -32.84 22.68 -6.65
CA ILE A 583 -31.80 21.73 -7.03
C ILE A 583 -30.87 22.38 -8.08
N ILE A 584 -31.42 23.00 -9.13
CA ILE A 584 -30.62 23.68 -10.17
C ILE A 584 -29.78 24.82 -9.59
N ARG A 585 -30.34 25.63 -8.68
CA ARG A 585 -29.58 26.71 -8.04
C ARG A 585 -28.39 26.17 -7.26
N GLU A 586 -28.63 25.14 -6.45
CA GLU A 586 -27.58 24.52 -5.66
C GLU A 586 -26.54 23.82 -6.55
N LEU A 587 -26.96 23.17 -7.64
CA LEU A 587 -26.03 22.64 -8.65
C LEU A 587 -25.19 23.75 -9.30
N HIS A 588 -25.74 24.94 -9.53
CA HIS A 588 -24.98 26.08 -10.04
C HIS A 588 -24.06 26.73 -8.99
N ASP A 589 -24.35 26.58 -7.70
CA ASP A 589 -23.46 27.03 -6.61
C ASP A 589 -22.35 26.00 -6.35
N LEU A 590 -22.64 24.70 -6.54
CA LEU A 590 -21.71 23.59 -6.34
C LEU A 590 -20.80 23.31 -7.55
N LYS A 591 -21.25 23.66 -8.77
CA LYS A 591 -20.45 23.44 -9.97
C LYS A 591 -19.13 24.16 -9.85
N SER A 592 -18.06 23.45 -10.16
CA SER A 592 -16.74 24.04 -10.20
C SER A 592 -16.74 25.15 -11.26
N PRO A 593 -16.08 26.30 -11.01
CA PRO A 593 -15.88 27.29 -12.06
C PRO A 593 -15.25 26.55 -13.25
N VAL A 594 -15.77 26.77 -14.46
CA VAL A 594 -15.06 26.33 -15.67
C VAL A 594 -13.78 27.16 -15.70
N ALA A 595 -12.71 26.59 -15.18
CA ALA A 595 -11.46 27.27 -14.99
C ALA A 595 -10.82 27.47 -16.37
N LEU A 596 -10.84 28.72 -16.82
CA LEU A 596 -9.71 29.22 -17.59
C LEU A 596 -8.51 29.22 -16.63
N VAL A 597 -7.50 28.44 -16.98
CA VAL A 597 -6.20 28.26 -16.30
C VAL A 597 -5.59 29.65 -15.96
N VAL A 598 -5.03 29.82 -14.75
CA VAL A 598 -3.58 29.78 -14.39
C VAL A 598 -3.37 30.36 -12.97
N GLU A 599 -2.70 29.63 -12.08
CA GLU A 599 -1.59 30.19 -11.28
C GLU A 599 -0.54 29.08 -11.03
N GLU A 600 0.70 29.35 -11.45
CA GLU A 600 1.83 28.41 -11.59
C GLU A 600 2.43 27.98 -10.23
N LEU A 601 2.27 26.71 -9.89
CA LEU A 601 3.30 25.90 -9.22
C LEU A 601 3.64 24.80 -10.23
N VAL A 602 4.87 24.77 -10.74
CA VAL A 602 5.33 23.74 -11.66
C VAL A 602 5.24 22.39 -10.93
N SER A 603 4.52 21.43 -11.51
CA SER A 603 4.38 20.11 -10.90
C SER A 603 5.75 19.41 -10.92
N GLU A 604 6.09 18.62 -9.88
CA GLU A 604 7.30 17.79 -9.88
C GLU A 604 7.32 16.81 -11.09
N VAL A 605 6.13 16.47 -11.59
CA VAL A 605 5.96 15.68 -12.81
C VAL A 605 6.45 16.45 -14.04
N ASP A 606 6.05 17.71 -14.17
CA ASP A 606 6.47 18.57 -15.28
C ASP A 606 8.00 18.74 -15.27
N GLU A 607 8.61 18.91 -14.08
CA GLU A 607 10.08 18.97 -13.92
C GLU A 607 10.76 17.67 -14.39
N ILE A 608 10.19 16.50 -14.07
CA ILE A 608 10.74 15.20 -14.49
C ILE A 608 10.52 14.97 -15.99
N GLU A 609 9.36 15.35 -16.55
CA GLU A 609 9.08 15.28 -17.98
C GLU A 609 10.06 16.17 -18.78
N GLU A 610 10.33 17.39 -18.33
CA GLU A 610 11.34 18.27 -18.93
C GLU A 610 12.74 17.62 -18.91
N ILE A 611 13.13 16.98 -17.79
CA ILE A 611 14.40 16.24 -17.71
C ILE A 611 14.45 15.12 -18.74
N ILE A 612 13.37 14.38 -18.92
CA ILE A 612 13.29 13.29 -19.90
C ILE A 612 13.46 13.85 -21.31
N GLU A 613 12.70 14.87 -21.68
CA GLU A 613 12.79 15.49 -23.00
C GLU A 613 14.21 16.03 -23.27
N GLU A 614 14.86 16.65 -22.28
CA GLU A 614 16.24 17.14 -22.43
C GLU A 614 17.26 16.02 -22.63
N VAL A 615 17.18 14.95 -21.83
CA VAL A 615 18.11 13.80 -21.93
C VAL A 615 17.89 13.08 -23.27
N GLU A 616 16.64 12.83 -23.65
CA GLU A 616 16.30 12.17 -24.90
C GLU A 616 16.73 12.99 -26.13
N ALA A 617 16.57 14.32 -26.09
CA ALA A 617 17.03 15.20 -27.17
C ALA A 617 18.56 15.18 -27.34
N LYS A 618 19.31 15.12 -26.23
CA LYS A 618 20.79 15.00 -26.25
C LYS A 618 21.22 13.67 -26.87
N GLU A 619 20.55 12.57 -26.51
CA GLU A 619 20.84 11.24 -27.05
C GLU A 619 20.42 11.09 -28.52
N ALA A 620 19.26 11.63 -28.91
CA ALA A 620 18.81 11.63 -30.30
C ALA A 620 19.80 12.33 -31.23
N GLN A 621 20.43 13.40 -30.73
CA GLN A 621 21.47 14.10 -31.45
C GLN A 621 22.72 13.23 -31.61
N VAL A 622 23.13 12.48 -30.58
CA VAL A 622 24.28 11.57 -30.64
C VAL A 622 24.02 10.43 -31.62
N ASP A 623 22.85 9.76 -31.54
CA ASP A 623 22.47 8.65 -32.43
C ASP A 623 22.53 9.03 -33.91
N LEU A 624 22.11 10.26 -34.25
CA LEU A 624 22.12 10.77 -35.62
C LEU A 624 23.53 10.77 -36.24
N PHE A 625 24.57 10.92 -35.42
CA PHE A 625 25.97 10.87 -35.85
C PHE A 625 26.62 9.51 -35.58
N ALA A 626 26.15 8.76 -34.59
CA ALA A 626 26.66 7.44 -34.23
C ALA A 626 26.31 6.37 -35.28
N PHE A 627 25.08 6.34 -35.80
CA PHE A 627 24.59 5.34 -36.77
C PHE A 627 24.76 5.74 -38.25
N ASP A 628 25.56 6.77 -38.52
CA ASP A 628 25.94 7.16 -39.89
C ASP A 628 27.02 6.18 -40.42
N GLU A 629 26.89 5.63 -41.63
CA GLU A 629 27.90 4.70 -42.22
C GLU A 629 29.25 5.40 -42.55
N SER A 630 29.39 6.70 -42.28
CA SER A 630 30.60 7.47 -42.53
C SER A 630 31.72 7.22 -41.50
N SER A 631 32.96 7.60 -41.82
CA SER A 631 34.09 7.37 -40.92
C SER A 631 33.95 8.16 -39.61
N LEU A 632 34.53 7.70 -38.49
CA LEU A 632 34.54 8.45 -37.21
C LEU A 632 34.98 9.91 -37.38
N LYS A 633 35.94 10.15 -38.28
CA LYS A 633 36.39 11.51 -38.64
C LYS A 633 35.27 12.35 -39.26
N ASP A 634 34.52 11.78 -40.19
CA ASP A 634 33.41 12.47 -40.85
C ASP A 634 32.24 12.71 -39.88
N LYS A 635 31.95 11.73 -39.00
CA LYS A 635 30.97 11.85 -37.91
C LYS A 635 31.28 13.05 -37.01
N LEU A 636 32.52 13.16 -36.52
CA LEU A 636 32.96 14.26 -35.66
C LEU A 636 32.99 15.62 -36.39
N ILE A 637 33.44 15.69 -37.64
CA ILE A 637 33.41 16.93 -38.43
C ILE A 637 31.98 17.42 -38.66
N ARG A 638 31.06 16.49 -38.91
CA ARG A 638 29.65 16.80 -39.12
C ARG A 638 29.00 17.27 -37.81
N PHE A 639 29.29 16.62 -36.70
CA PHE A 639 28.87 17.04 -35.36
C PHE A 639 29.36 18.45 -35.03
N ASP A 640 30.63 18.77 -35.30
CA ASP A 640 31.18 20.13 -35.16
C ASP A 640 30.36 21.15 -35.97
N ARG A 641 30.10 20.84 -37.25
CA ARG A 641 29.43 21.75 -38.18
C ARG A 641 27.96 21.98 -37.88
N GLU A 642 27.23 20.91 -37.57
CA GLU A 642 25.77 20.92 -37.47
C GLU A 642 25.29 21.21 -36.04
N VAL A 643 26.11 20.93 -35.02
CA VAL A 643 25.75 21.07 -33.62
C VAL A 643 26.59 22.15 -32.94
N ILE A 644 27.90 21.90 -32.78
CA ILE A 644 28.76 22.72 -31.93
C ILE A 644 28.86 24.16 -32.45
N ARG A 645 29.12 24.34 -33.75
CA ARG A 645 29.23 25.67 -34.37
C ARG A 645 27.93 26.46 -34.39
N ARG A 646 26.78 25.77 -34.42
CA ARG A 646 25.47 26.42 -34.34
C ARG A 646 25.18 26.90 -32.93
N ALA A 647 25.55 26.11 -31.92
CA ALA A 647 25.38 26.46 -30.52
C ALA A 647 26.37 27.52 -30.03
N PHE A 648 27.60 27.52 -30.56
CA PHE A 648 28.65 28.47 -30.24
C PHE A 648 29.23 29.13 -31.51
N PRO A 649 28.50 30.08 -32.13
CA PRO A 649 28.94 30.75 -33.35
C PRO A 649 30.17 31.64 -33.10
N GLU A 650 30.27 32.23 -31.92
CA GLU A 650 31.31 33.20 -31.55
C GLU A 650 32.64 32.56 -31.06
N THR A 651 32.73 31.24 -30.91
CA THR A 651 34.00 30.62 -30.48
C THR A 651 35.09 30.82 -31.55
N PRO A 652 36.26 31.36 -31.18
CA PRO A 652 37.40 31.48 -32.09
C PRO A 652 37.88 30.13 -32.62
N GLU A 653 38.22 30.06 -33.91
CA GLU A 653 38.53 28.82 -34.61
C GLU A 653 39.69 28.01 -33.99
N ASN A 654 40.67 28.70 -33.43
CA ASN A 654 41.81 28.11 -32.73
C ASN A 654 41.49 27.59 -31.33
N LYS A 655 40.29 27.88 -30.81
CA LYS A 655 39.81 27.47 -29.47
C LYS A 655 38.67 26.46 -29.51
N ARG A 656 38.16 26.11 -30.70
CA ARG A 656 37.05 25.13 -30.82
C ARG A 656 37.43 23.75 -30.30
N LEU A 657 36.41 23.03 -29.83
CA LEU A 657 36.50 21.66 -29.32
C LEU A 657 36.96 20.73 -30.43
N LEU A 658 36.32 20.74 -31.59
CA LEU A 658 36.67 19.85 -32.71
C LEU A 658 37.55 20.53 -33.77
N ARG A 659 38.42 21.45 -33.35
CA ARG A 659 39.44 22.04 -34.23
C ARG A 659 40.40 20.96 -34.76
N PRO A 660 41.12 21.19 -35.88
CA PRO A 660 41.94 20.15 -36.52
C PRO A 660 42.91 19.40 -35.60
N SER A 661 43.60 20.11 -34.69
CA SER A 661 44.55 19.50 -33.77
C SER A 661 43.91 18.68 -32.65
N MET A 662 42.71 19.03 -32.20
CA MET A 662 41.97 18.20 -31.25
C MET A 662 41.36 16.99 -31.97
N LEU A 663 40.82 17.19 -33.17
CA LEU A 663 40.24 16.12 -33.97
C LEU A 663 41.27 15.02 -34.28
N GLU A 664 42.49 15.40 -34.66
CA GLU A 664 43.59 14.43 -34.87
C GLU A 664 43.92 13.66 -33.59
N ALA A 665 44.00 14.35 -32.44
CA ALA A 665 44.27 13.71 -31.15
C ALA A 665 43.14 12.76 -30.72
N LEU A 666 41.87 13.13 -30.93
CA LEU A 666 40.71 12.28 -30.64
C LEU A 666 40.68 11.04 -31.54
N LEU A 667 41.08 11.15 -32.80
CA LEU A 667 41.16 10.02 -33.74
C LEU A 667 42.35 9.09 -33.45
N GLU A 668 43.45 9.63 -32.90
CA GLU A 668 44.64 8.84 -32.55
C GLU A 668 44.47 8.09 -31.24
N PHE A 669 43.92 8.73 -30.21
CA PHE A 669 43.84 8.17 -28.85
C PHE A 669 42.45 7.61 -28.49
N THR A 670 41.41 7.95 -29.26
CA THR A 670 40.03 7.44 -29.11
C THR A 670 39.52 7.35 -27.66
N PRO A 671 39.58 8.45 -26.88
CA PRO A 671 39.12 8.40 -25.50
C PRO A 671 37.60 8.20 -25.43
N THR A 672 37.17 7.29 -24.56
CA THR A 672 35.75 6.93 -24.33
C THR A 672 35.18 7.56 -23.06
N SER A 673 36.01 8.26 -22.27
CA SER A 673 35.60 8.94 -21.05
C SER A 673 36.44 10.18 -20.78
N LYS A 674 35.92 11.06 -19.92
CA LYS A 674 36.65 12.26 -19.45
C LYS A 674 37.97 11.91 -18.76
N VAL A 675 38.01 10.80 -18.01
CA VAL A 675 39.24 10.33 -17.34
C VAL A 675 40.28 9.95 -18.38
N GLU A 676 39.91 9.12 -19.35
CA GLU A 676 40.81 8.68 -20.43
C GLU A 676 41.27 9.86 -21.29
N PHE A 677 40.38 10.82 -21.58
CA PHE A 677 40.73 12.06 -22.27
C PHE A 677 41.77 12.89 -21.51
N LEU A 678 41.69 12.95 -20.17
CA LEU A 678 42.67 13.68 -19.35
C LEU A 678 44.02 12.96 -19.29
N GLU A 679 44.03 11.62 -19.33
CA GLU A 679 45.23 10.79 -19.26
C GLU A 679 45.97 10.67 -20.60
N THR A 680 45.23 10.55 -21.70
CA THR A 680 45.78 10.27 -23.03
C THR A 680 46.10 11.53 -23.83
N LEU A 681 45.24 12.56 -23.77
CA LEU A 681 45.45 13.76 -24.56
C LEU A 681 46.41 14.76 -23.89
N PRO A 682 47.39 15.32 -24.63
CA PRO A 682 48.32 16.30 -24.11
C PRO A 682 47.63 17.55 -23.52
N SER A 683 48.13 18.00 -22.37
CA SER A 683 47.54 19.12 -21.62
C SER A 683 47.44 20.43 -22.41
N TYR A 684 48.41 20.71 -23.30
CA TYR A 684 48.40 21.91 -24.14
C TYR A 684 47.27 21.91 -25.18
N ILE A 685 46.84 20.73 -25.65
CA ILE A 685 45.69 20.59 -26.56
C ILE A 685 44.40 20.80 -25.77
N ARG A 686 44.30 20.26 -24.55
CA ARG A 686 43.14 20.42 -23.68
C ARG A 686 42.93 21.87 -23.27
N GLN A 687 43.98 22.54 -22.77
CA GLN A 687 43.94 23.92 -22.29
C GLN A 687 43.71 24.98 -23.38
N ALA A 688 43.99 24.65 -24.64
CA ALA A 688 43.73 25.54 -25.78
C ALA A 688 42.26 25.54 -26.22
N THR A 689 41.40 24.70 -25.62
CA THR A 689 39.99 24.57 -25.97
C THR A 689 39.12 25.46 -25.09
N GLU A 690 38.08 26.08 -25.67
CA GLU A 690 37.13 26.91 -24.93
C GLU A 690 36.34 26.07 -23.91
N ALA A 691 36.34 26.52 -22.65
CA ALA A 691 35.84 25.71 -21.53
C ALA A 691 34.32 25.50 -21.59
N ALA A 692 33.58 26.50 -22.08
CA ALA A 692 32.13 26.41 -22.24
C ALA A 692 31.73 25.41 -23.34
N GLU A 693 32.49 25.34 -24.43
CA GLU A 693 32.24 24.41 -25.53
C GLU A 693 32.60 22.97 -25.13
N ALA A 694 33.76 22.79 -24.49
CA ALA A 694 34.19 21.51 -23.96
C ALA A 694 33.26 21.01 -22.85
N GLY A 695 32.84 21.88 -21.92
CA GLY A 695 31.93 21.51 -20.85
C GLY A 695 30.57 21.04 -21.35
N LYS A 696 30.12 21.53 -22.52
CA LYS A 696 28.81 21.19 -23.08
C LYS A 696 28.83 19.96 -23.99
N TYR A 697 29.85 19.80 -24.82
CA TYR A 697 29.83 18.84 -25.94
C TYR A 697 30.83 17.68 -25.83
N LEU A 698 31.72 17.68 -24.83
CA LEU A 698 32.78 16.68 -24.74
C LEU A 698 32.25 15.27 -24.44
N GLU A 699 31.19 15.11 -23.64
CA GLU A 699 30.57 13.79 -23.42
C GLU A 699 29.94 13.22 -24.70
N GLN A 700 29.18 14.05 -25.44
CA GLN A 700 28.59 13.62 -26.72
C GLN A 700 29.67 13.23 -27.74
N VAL A 701 30.86 13.84 -27.70
CA VAL A 701 32.01 13.42 -28.50
C VAL A 701 32.50 12.03 -28.09
N PHE A 702 32.55 11.72 -26.79
CA PHE A 702 32.91 10.37 -26.31
C PHE A 702 31.86 9.34 -26.71
N ASP A 703 30.57 9.68 -26.64
CA ASP A 703 29.50 8.77 -27.04
C ASP A 703 29.59 8.43 -28.54
N ILE A 704 29.87 9.42 -29.41
CA ILE A 704 30.10 9.19 -30.85
C ILE A 704 31.32 8.30 -31.10
N ILE A 705 32.41 8.50 -30.35
CA ILE A 705 33.62 7.67 -30.43
C ILE A 705 33.30 6.23 -30.01
N ASN A 706 32.64 6.06 -28.86
CA ASN A 706 32.31 4.76 -28.29
C ASN A 706 31.40 3.94 -29.22
N ALA A 707 30.35 4.58 -29.76
CA ALA A 707 29.45 3.93 -30.71
C ALA A 707 30.14 3.52 -32.02
N SER A 708 31.15 4.27 -32.47
CA SER A 708 31.91 3.93 -33.69
C SER A 708 32.95 2.81 -33.47
N MET A 709 33.24 2.43 -32.21
CA MET A 709 34.11 1.30 -31.89
C MET A 709 33.37 -0.03 -31.82
N ASP A 710 32.06 -0.02 -31.51
CA ASP A 710 31.22 -1.24 -31.48
C ASP A 710 30.88 -1.78 -32.88
N GLU A 711 31.06 -0.98 -33.94
CA GLU A 711 30.82 -1.36 -35.35
C GLU A 711 32.07 -1.92 -36.08
N ALA A 712 33.27 -1.82 -35.49
CA ALA A 712 34.56 -2.23 -36.08
C ALA A 712 35.05 -3.59 -35.56
#